data_AF-A0A9P6KEA1-F1
#
_entry.id   AF-A0A9P6KEA1-F1
#
_cell.length_a   1.000
_cell.length_b   1.000
_cell.length_c   1.000
_cell.angle_alpha   90.00
_cell.angle_beta   90.00
_cell.angle_gamma   90.00
#
_symmetry.space_group_name_H-M   'P 1'
#
loop_
_entity.id
_entity.type
_entity.pdbx_description
1 polymer ?
#
loop_
_entity_poly.entity_id
_entity_poly.type
_entity_poly.pdbx_seq_one_letter_code
_entity_poly.pdbx_strand_id
1 'polypeptide(L)'
;RYTIDQFLDHPWIKAGETAVSTAETVTELDTEILSGQAENKVLAQVANMTPDYGVPKTPYKRRAENPLSPGIGLKEVFDVSNAVHRMEEESRRRHVAQTPGSLHPSDALNTTTRQRQAFMSQLNEEDEMDEEDEDQDSSTETSRSSLSDDDGLAVRVQQANLEDVEQQQQRQQEYQKAQGELAAEHHQRYLKQQQQAGHSIPSHSIVSGTGSGIRNNQVGPSKVVLTNSSSNSTVGSTSTSASTTRRRREGQSGRGAGFELNMGQATLLARRAKHQNEIKETLEQPALAVHTAAKRTTIAAVSTTFGRQFSSFTRVQFKEASASGKQENLSKVYDSAEEAVKDIPSGSTLMVGGFGLCGIPENLIAALKTRGDACKDLTVVSNNAGVDDFGLGMLLRTKQIKRMISSYVGENKEFERQYLTGELEVELTPQGTLAERVRAGGAGIPAFFTPTAYGTEVQTGDLVIKYAPDGKPEIRSKPREVREFNGRKYIMEEAITGDYSLVKAWKGDAYGNLIFKGSAMNFNTVMAKGSKNTIAEVEEIVPVGTLRPEDVHLPGIFVKRIIQGKNYEKRIERLTLTEDKPIGVVGSSTPEKEEAALRREKIVRRAAREFKNGMYVNLGIGMPMLASNYLEKGVNVHLQSENGILGFGPFHRPGEQDPDLINAGKETITLLPGASLFSSDESFAMIRGSHVDLTILGALQVSAQGDLANWIIPRKMVKGMGGAMDLVASPGTRVVVTMEHVAKGGKPKILDTCSLPLTGVGCVDRIITDLCVFDVTKEGLVLTELMADTTLEDVKRGTGCDFKVAPNLVQN
;
A
#
# COMPACT_ATOMS: atom_id res chain seq x y z
N ARG A 1 -15.62 -24.65 16.41
CA ARG A 1 -16.07 -23.58 17.35
C ARG A 1 -16.43 -24.27 18.64
N TYR A 2 -15.76 -23.95 19.74
CA TYR A 2 -16.15 -24.43 21.07
C TYR A 2 -17.13 -23.45 21.70
N THR A 3 -18.02 -23.94 22.56
CA THR A 3 -18.67 -23.09 23.58
C THR A 3 -17.63 -22.64 24.62
N ILE A 4 -17.95 -21.63 25.43
CA ILE A 4 -17.04 -21.16 26.50
C ILE A 4 -16.71 -22.33 27.46
N ASP A 5 -17.71 -23.11 27.84
CA ASP A 5 -17.53 -24.27 28.73
C ASP A 5 -16.61 -25.32 28.09
N GLN A 6 -16.81 -25.66 26.82
CA GLN A 6 -15.92 -26.59 26.08
C GLN A 6 -14.51 -26.05 25.87
N PHE A 7 -14.32 -24.73 25.83
CA PHE A 7 -12.99 -24.10 25.75
C PHE A 7 -12.27 -24.19 27.09
N LEU A 8 -12.96 -23.94 28.20
CA LEU A 8 -12.41 -24.05 29.55
C LEU A 8 -12.14 -25.51 29.96
N ASP A 9 -12.95 -26.45 29.47
CA ASP A 9 -12.74 -27.89 29.69
C ASP A 9 -11.63 -28.50 28.81
N HIS A 10 -11.05 -27.73 27.88
CA HIS A 10 -10.02 -28.24 26.97
C HIS A 10 -8.76 -28.68 27.73
N PRO A 11 -8.18 -29.88 27.47
CA PRO A 11 -7.06 -30.42 28.25
C PRO A 11 -5.84 -29.49 28.32
N TRP A 12 -5.62 -28.68 27.28
CA TRP A 12 -4.50 -27.73 27.21
C TRP A 12 -4.66 -26.53 28.15
N ILE A 13 -5.89 -26.13 28.50
CA ILE A 13 -6.17 -25.10 29.52
C ILE A 13 -5.93 -25.69 30.92
N LYS A 14 -6.46 -26.89 31.19
CA LYS A 14 -6.31 -27.57 32.49
C LYS A 14 -4.88 -28.00 32.81
N ALA A 15 -4.03 -28.21 31.79
CA ALA A 15 -2.62 -28.52 31.98
C ALA A 15 -1.78 -27.34 32.52
N GLY A 16 -2.32 -26.11 32.50
CA GLY A 16 -1.61 -24.90 32.95
C GLY A 16 -1.53 -24.72 34.47
N GLU A 17 -2.33 -25.44 35.27
CA GLU A 17 -2.43 -25.21 36.72
C GLU A 17 -1.41 -25.97 37.58
N THR A 18 -0.55 -26.81 36.98
CA THR A 18 0.39 -27.68 37.73
C THR A 18 1.87 -27.47 37.42
N ALA A 19 2.26 -26.32 36.82
CA ALA A 19 3.64 -26.14 36.30
C ALA A 19 4.28 -24.75 36.53
N VAL A 20 4.18 -24.16 37.73
CA VAL A 20 5.10 -23.08 38.16
C VAL A 20 5.47 -23.18 39.65
N SER A 21 6.36 -24.11 40.01
CA SER A 21 7.19 -23.95 41.22
C SER A 21 8.47 -24.79 41.18
N THR A 22 9.52 -24.24 40.55
CA THR A 22 10.94 -24.30 40.97
C THR A 22 11.75 -23.62 39.87
N ALA A 23 12.17 -22.39 40.12
CA ALA A 23 13.21 -21.75 39.33
C ALA A 23 14.56 -22.02 40.02
N GLU A 24 15.37 -22.91 39.45
CA GLU A 24 16.79 -22.99 39.78
C GLU A 24 17.64 -22.93 38.52
N THR A 25 18.76 -22.22 38.65
CA THR A 25 19.77 -21.92 37.63
C THR A 25 20.46 -23.16 37.08
N VAL A 26 20.67 -23.20 35.77
CA VAL A 26 21.72 -24.03 35.15
C VAL A 26 22.51 -23.18 34.15
N THR A 27 23.80 -23.03 34.45
CA THR A 27 24.84 -22.52 33.56
C THR A 27 25.41 -23.65 32.69
N GLU A 28 26.04 -23.28 31.57
CA GLU A 28 26.96 -24.05 30.69
C GLU A 28 27.30 -25.51 31.07
N LEU A 29 27.08 -26.47 30.14
CA LEU A 29 28.13 -27.31 29.51
C LEU A 29 27.58 -28.46 28.64
N ASP A 30 28.15 -28.57 27.43
CA ASP A 30 28.66 -29.76 26.70
C ASP A 30 27.93 -31.12 26.55
N THR A 31 27.79 -31.47 25.26
CA THR A 31 28.03 -32.75 24.54
C THR A 31 27.48 -34.13 24.96
N GLU A 32 26.95 -34.80 23.92
CA GLU A 32 26.93 -36.26 23.60
C GLU A 32 26.41 -37.32 24.59
N ILE A 33 25.37 -38.06 24.14
CA ILE A 33 25.17 -39.53 24.20
C ILE A 33 23.84 -39.82 23.45
N LEU A 34 23.88 -40.27 22.19
CA LEU A 34 23.93 -41.66 21.70
C LEU A 34 22.65 -42.51 21.88
N SER A 35 21.99 -42.76 20.73
CA SER A 35 21.38 -44.03 20.28
C SER A 35 20.54 -44.91 21.23
N GLY A 36 19.31 -45.24 20.82
CA GLY A 36 18.58 -46.42 21.35
C GLY A 36 17.12 -46.52 20.89
N GLN A 37 16.75 -47.62 20.23
CA GLN A 37 15.38 -47.90 19.79
C GLN A 37 14.50 -48.43 20.94
N ALA A 38 13.23 -48.02 20.99
CA ALA A 38 12.16 -48.80 21.62
C ALA A 38 10.80 -48.47 20.98
N GLU A 39 10.28 -49.38 20.16
CA GLU A 39 8.89 -49.34 19.70
C GLU A 39 7.94 -49.81 20.80
N ASN A 40 6.72 -49.25 20.89
CA ASN A 40 5.48 -50.01 20.65
C ASN A 40 4.21 -49.15 20.78
N LYS A 41 3.37 -49.21 19.73
CA LYS A 41 1.89 -49.31 19.75
C LYS A 41 1.10 -48.45 20.76
N VAL A 42 0.38 -47.42 20.26
CA VAL A 42 -1.09 -47.49 20.03
C VAL A 42 -1.46 -46.54 18.87
N LEU A 43 -1.55 -47.07 17.64
CA LEU A 43 -2.19 -46.40 16.49
C LEU A 43 -2.89 -47.45 15.63
N ALA A 44 -3.99 -48.01 16.13
CA ALA A 44 -4.85 -48.92 15.37
C ALA A 44 -6.22 -49.17 16.03
N GLN A 45 -7.05 -48.13 16.23
CA GLN A 45 -8.49 -48.33 16.36
C GLN A 45 -9.31 -47.05 16.13
N VAL A 46 -10.48 -47.23 15.51
CA VAL A 46 -11.55 -46.23 15.28
C VAL A 46 -11.22 -45.08 14.30
N ALA A 47 -10.71 -45.45 13.13
CA ALA A 47 -11.27 -44.88 11.90
C ALA A 47 -12.66 -45.50 11.68
N ASN A 48 -13.71 -44.92 12.28
CA ASN A 48 -15.12 -45.15 11.97
C ASN A 48 -16.00 -44.24 12.85
N MET A 49 -16.66 -43.25 12.24
CA MET A 49 -17.93 -42.58 12.64
C MET A 49 -17.97 -41.16 12.08
N THR A 50 -18.34 -41.02 10.80
CA THR A 50 -19.01 -39.81 10.32
C THR A 50 -20.45 -39.78 10.84
N PRO A 51 -20.96 -38.59 11.17
CA PRO A 51 -22.33 -38.25 10.79
C PRO A 51 -22.40 -36.93 10.01
N ASP A 52 -23.08 -36.99 8.87
CA ASP A 52 -23.54 -35.86 8.09
C ASP A 52 -24.70 -35.13 8.81
N TYR A 53 -24.63 -33.80 8.94
CA TYR A 53 -25.75 -32.97 9.37
C TYR A 53 -25.73 -31.56 8.75
N GLY A 54 -26.34 -31.44 7.57
CA GLY A 54 -27.54 -30.60 7.36
C GLY A 54 -27.53 -29.10 7.72
N VAL A 55 -27.80 -28.26 6.72
CA VAL A 55 -28.10 -26.82 6.85
C VAL A 55 -29.50 -26.57 7.46
N PRO A 56 -29.64 -25.64 8.43
CA PRO A 56 -30.92 -24.98 8.73
C PRO A 56 -30.97 -23.52 8.24
N LYS A 57 -32.17 -23.09 7.83
CA LYS A 57 -32.48 -21.73 7.34
C LYS A 57 -32.99 -20.84 8.48
N THR A 58 -32.38 -19.64 8.64
CA THR A 58 -32.97 -18.36 9.13
C THR A 58 -33.89 -18.36 10.39
N PRO A 59 -34.44 -17.21 10.82
CA PRO A 59 -33.72 -16.08 11.45
C PRO A 59 -34.27 -15.75 12.87
N TYR A 60 -33.54 -15.03 13.75
CA TYR A 60 -34.12 -13.91 14.53
C TYR A 60 -33.15 -13.02 15.34
N LYS A 61 -33.68 -11.81 15.55
CA LYS A 61 -33.31 -10.57 16.28
C LYS A 61 -32.34 -10.60 17.48
N ARG A 62 -31.68 -9.44 17.61
CA ARG A 62 -31.02 -8.90 18.83
C ARG A 62 -31.89 -9.03 20.09
N ARG A 63 -31.23 -9.31 21.22
CA ARG A 63 -31.46 -8.56 22.46
C ARG A 63 -30.11 -8.31 23.13
N ALA A 64 -29.92 -7.09 23.62
CA ALA A 64 -28.76 -6.75 24.44
C ALA A 64 -29.10 -7.07 25.89
N GLU A 65 -28.13 -7.59 26.64
CA GLU A 65 -27.96 -7.37 28.07
C GLU A 65 -26.56 -7.88 28.47
N ASN A 66 -25.84 -7.08 29.26
CA ASN A 66 -24.50 -7.36 29.78
C ASN A 66 -24.65 -7.59 31.28
N PRO A 67 -23.98 -8.59 31.87
CA PRO A 67 -23.12 -8.22 32.99
C PRO A 67 -21.80 -9.00 33.11
N LEU A 68 -20.71 -8.23 33.15
CA LEU A 68 -19.62 -8.27 34.14
C LEU A 68 -18.76 -9.54 34.26
N SER A 69 -17.50 -9.41 33.84
CA SER A 69 -16.33 -10.12 34.37
C SER A 69 -15.42 -9.15 35.17
N PRO A 70 -14.57 -9.62 36.11
CA PRO A 70 -13.88 -8.74 37.06
C PRO A 70 -12.68 -8.04 36.43
N GLY A 71 -12.64 -6.70 36.50
CA GLY A 71 -11.53 -5.90 35.99
C GLY A 71 -10.42 -5.67 37.01
N ILE A 72 -9.16 -5.70 36.54
CA ILE A 72 -7.98 -5.20 37.26
C ILE A 72 -8.20 -3.72 37.62
N GLY A 73 -7.84 -3.33 38.84
CA GLY A 73 -8.14 -2.00 39.35
C GLY A 73 -7.26 -0.92 38.74
N LEU A 74 -7.86 0.16 38.24
CA LEU A 74 -7.17 1.37 37.74
C LEU A 74 -6.08 1.91 38.68
N LYS A 75 -6.17 1.64 39.99
CA LYS A 75 -5.16 2.00 40.99
C LYS A 75 -3.79 1.35 40.72
N GLU A 76 -3.75 0.09 40.30
CA GLU A 76 -2.51 -0.66 40.11
C GLU A 76 -1.72 -0.14 38.89
N VAL A 77 -2.43 0.28 37.83
CA VAL A 77 -1.84 0.93 36.64
C VAL A 77 -1.21 2.28 37.00
N PHE A 78 -1.85 3.07 37.87
CA PHE A 78 -1.32 4.36 38.34
C PHE A 78 -0.13 4.21 39.31
N ASP A 79 -0.11 3.17 40.16
CA ASP A 79 0.99 2.95 41.10
C ASP A 79 2.30 2.55 40.37
N VAL A 80 2.21 1.78 39.27
CA VAL A 80 3.36 1.44 38.41
C VAL A 80 3.90 2.68 37.66
N SER A 81 3.03 3.48 37.05
CA SER A 81 3.47 4.67 36.29
C SER A 81 4.18 5.70 37.20
N ASN A 82 3.72 5.88 38.44
CA ASN A 82 4.39 6.71 39.43
C ASN A 82 5.72 6.12 39.96
N ALA A 83 5.92 4.80 39.91
CA ALA A 83 7.20 4.19 40.26
C ALA A 83 8.29 4.49 39.20
N VAL A 84 7.95 4.34 37.92
CA VAL A 84 8.85 4.67 36.79
C VAL A 84 9.27 6.14 36.83
N HIS A 85 8.31 7.05 36.99
CA HIS A 85 8.59 8.49 36.98
C HIS A 85 9.52 8.93 38.13
N ARG A 86 9.45 8.27 39.30
CA ARG A 86 10.37 8.50 40.44
C ARG A 86 11.78 7.98 40.16
N MET A 87 11.93 6.83 39.49
CA MET A 87 13.24 6.27 39.12
C MET A 87 13.97 7.14 38.10
N GLU A 88 13.26 7.72 37.13
CA GLU A 88 13.82 8.67 36.16
C GLU A 88 14.27 9.97 36.85
N GLU A 89 13.48 10.49 37.78
CA GLU A 89 13.79 11.75 38.47
C GLU A 89 14.96 11.61 39.46
N GLU A 90 15.10 10.47 40.15
CA GLU A 90 16.30 10.14 40.92
C GLU A 90 17.54 10.01 40.02
N SER A 91 17.42 9.38 38.85
CA SER A 91 18.52 9.24 37.89
C SER A 91 19.00 10.59 37.37
N ARG A 92 18.08 11.53 37.14
CA ARG A 92 18.38 12.95 36.83
C ARG A 92 19.12 13.65 37.97
N ARG A 93 18.68 13.47 39.22
CA ARG A 93 19.34 14.10 40.38
C ARG A 93 20.76 13.59 40.59
N ARG A 94 21.05 12.32 40.28
CA ARG A 94 22.42 11.77 40.34
C ARG A 94 23.35 12.37 39.26
N HIS A 95 22.82 12.74 38.09
CA HIS A 95 23.61 13.37 37.00
C HIS A 95 23.93 14.85 37.22
N VAL A 96 23.20 15.58 38.06
CA VAL A 96 23.42 17.02 38.31
C VAL A 96 24.50 17.29 39.38
N ALA A 97 24.99 16.26 40.07
CA ALA A 97 25.94 16.39 41.18
C ALA A 97 27.43 16.41 40.77
N GLN A 98 27.78 16.30 39.48
CA GLN A 98 29.17 16.29 39.01
C GLN A 98 29.41 17.19 37.80
N THR A 99 29.54 18.50 38.03
CA THR A 99 30.36 19.38 37.18
C THR A 99 30.74 20.66 37.93
N PRO A 100 32.00 21.09 37.82
CA PRO A 100 32.28 22.52 37.75
C PRO A 100 33.32 22.87 36.67
N GLY A 101 33.11 23.98 35.94
CA GLY A 101 34.15 24.59 35.10
C GLY A 101 33.69 25.03 33.71
N SER A 102 33.11 26.24 33.62
CA SER A 102 32.87 26.95 32.35
C SER A 102 34.14 27.54 31.76
N LEU A 103 34.25 27.66 30.42
CA LEU A 103 34.77 28.86 29.73
C LEU A 103 34.51 28.84 28.21
N HIS A 104 34.79 29.97 27.55
CA HIS A 104 34.28 30.41 26.23
C HIS A 104 34.96 29.75 25.00
N PRO A 105 34.36 29.83 23.78
CA PRO A 105 34.89 29.16 22.59
C PRO A 105 35.79 30.06 21.73
N SER A 106 37.09 29.72 21.69
CA SER A 106 38.03 29.99 20.60
C SER A 106 39.19 29.00 20.71
N ASP A 107 39.85 28.69 19.58
CA ASP A 107 41.08 27.88 19.48
C ASP A 107 40.97 26.37 19.81
N ALA A 108 40.43 25.61 18.84
CA ALA A 108 40.67 24.16 18.71
C ALA A 108 40.83 23.72 17.24
N LEU A 109 41.54 24.54 16.44
CA LEU A 109 41.92 24.21 15.07
C LEU A 109 43.44 23.93 15.03
N ASN A 110 43.87 22.65 15.20
CA ASN A 110 45.15 22.10 14.69
C ASN A 110 45.51 20.68 15.23
N THR A 111 44.71 19.63 14.93
CA THR A 111 45.16 18.22 15.13
C THR A 111 44.59 17.19 14.12
N THR A 112 44.36 17.55 12.85
CA THR A 112 44.18 16.51 11.79
C THR A 112 44.77 16.83 10.41
N THR A 113 45.57 17.88 10.26
CA THR A 113 46.26 18.21 8.99
C THR A 113 47.53 17.36 8.75
N ARG A 114 47.87 16.41 9.65
CA ARG A 114 49.05 15.53 9.53
C ARG A 114 48.77 14.05 9.23
N GLN A 115 47.51 13.67 8.99
CA GLN A 115 47.16 12.32 8.48
C GLN A 115 46.58 12.33 7.06
N ARG A 116 46.34 13.50 6.46
CA ARG A 116 45.91 13.63 5.05
C ARG A 116 47.04 13.81 4.03
N GLN A 117 48.28 13.99 4.49
CA GLN A 117 49.47 14.16 3.64
C GLN A 117 50.32 12.88 3.48
N ALA A 118 49.91 11.75 4.05
CA ALA A 118 50.63 10.47 3.97
C ALA A 118 49.92 9.39 3.11
N PHE A 119 48.82 9.74 2.45
CA PHE A 119 48.04 8.83 1.59
C PHE A 119 47.90 9.33 0.12
N MET A 120 48.40 10.54 -0.17
CA MET A 120 48.38 11.16 -1.50
C MET A 120 49.77 11.17 -2.17
N SER A 121 50.66 10.25 -1.77
CA SER A 121 52.06 10.18 -2.20
C SER A 121 52.51 8.76 -2.58
N GLN A 122 51.58 7.93 -3.06
CA GLN A 122 51.85 6.56 -3.58
C GLN A 122 50.99 6.21 -4.82
N LEU A 123 50.50 7.22 -5.54
CA LEU A 123 49.80 7.06 -6.82
C LEU A 123 50.19 8.22 -7.76
N ASN A 124 51.37 8.11 -8.37
CA ASN A 124 51.90 8.82 -9.55
C ASN A 124 53.38 8.38 -9.73
N GLU A 125 53.84 8.20 -10.98
CA GLU A 125 54.93 7.29 -11.46
C GLU A 125 54.31 5.92 -11.84
N GLU A 126 54.25 5.46 -13.10
CA GLU A 126 54.98 5.68 -14.38
C GLU A 126 53.92 5.72 -15.55
N ASP A 127 54.09 6.23 -16.78
CA ASP A 127 55.23 6.69 -17.62
C ASP A 127 54.82 7.89 -18.54
N GLU A 128 55.81 8.65 -19.03
CA GLU A 128 55.71 9.63 -20.15
C GLU A 128 56.61 9.22 -21.34
N MET A 129 56.41 9.86 -22.51
CA MET A 129 57.18 9.77 -23.78
C MET A 129 56.81 8.55 -24.67
N ASP A 130 56.56 8.66 -25.98
CA ASP A 130 57.20 9.53 -27.00
C ASP A 130 56.20 10.22 -27.97
N GLU A 131 56.63 11.35 -28.56
CA GLU A 131 56.10 11.87 -29.83
C GLU A 131 56.95 11.31 -30.99
N GLU A 132 56.36 10.93 -32.12
CA GLU A 132 56.73 11.46 -33.46
C GLU A 132 55.91 10.83 -34.61
N ASP A 133 55.97 11.54 -35.75
CA ASP A 133 55.67 11.18 -37.13
C ASP A 133 54.25 11.24 -37.73
N GLU A 134 54.29 11.75 -38.97
CA GLU A 134 53.20 12.20 -39.83
C GLU A 134 52.61 11.04 -40.64
N ASP A 135 51.37 11.20 -41.13
CA ASP A 135 51.19 11.11 -42.58
C ASP A 135 49.86 11.75 -43.03
N GLN A 136 49.93 12.47 -44.15
CA GLN A 136 48.76 12.90 -44.91
C GLN A 136 48.49 11.87 -46.00
N ASP A 137 47.24 11.43 -46.18
CA ASP A 137 46.74 11.41 -47.56
C ASP A 137 45.23 11.64 -47.68
N SER A 138 44.91 12.22 -48.82
CA SER A 138 43.60 12.47 -49.38
C SER A 138 43.09 11.27 -50.18
N SER A 139 41.77 11.08 -50.21
CA SER A 139 41.10 10.65 -51.45
C SER A 139 39.58 10.79 -51.38
N THR A 140 39.04 11.31 -52.46
CA THR A 140 37.62 11.28 -52.82
C THR A 140 37.26 9.91 -53.41
N GLU A 141 36.10 9.32 -53.06
CA GLU A 141 34.99 9.14 -54.01
C GLU A 141 33.79 8.31 -53.49
N THR A 142 32.60 8.84 -53.82
CA THR A 142 31.34 8.20 -54.21
C THR A 142 30.93 6.76 -53.82
N SER A 143 29.75 6.72 -53.18
CA SER A 143 28.60 5.81 -53.46
C SER A 143 28.52 4.42 -52.79
N ARG A 144 27.54 4.27 -51.88
CA ARG A 144 26.27 3.53 -52.09
C ARG A 144 25.49 3.40 -50.78
N SER A 145 24.22 3.81 -50.78
CA SER A 145 23.32 3.57 -49.66
C SER A 145 22.80 2.13 -49.65
N SER A 146 23.19 1.35 -48.66
CA SER A 146 22.52 0.11 -48.26
C SER A 146 22.08 0.24 -46.80
N LEU A 147 20.78 0.41 -46.58
CA LEU A 147 20.17 0.35 -45.25
C LEU A 147 20.41 -1.05 -44.67
N SER A 148 20.87 -1.12 -43.42
CA SER A 148 21.03 -2.38 -42.70
C SER A 148 19.69 -2.92 -42.22
N ASP A 149 19.56 -4.25 -42.16
CA ASP A 149 18.31 -4.92 -41.79
C ASP A 149 17.84 -4.67 -40.33
N ASP A 150 18.69 -4.09 -39.48
CA ASP A 150 18.37 -3.75 -38.08
C ASP A 150 17.36 -2.59 -37.95
N ASP A 151 17.43 -1.57 -38.81
CA ASP A 151 16.47 -0.44 -38.77
C ASP A 151 15.05 -0.90 -39.15
N GLY A 152 14.96 -1.90 -40.05
CA GLY A 152 13.70 -2.54 -40.43
C GLY A 152 13.06 -3.32 -39.28
N LEU A 153 13.84 -3.80 -38.32
CA LEU A 153 13.33 -4.52 -37.15
C LEU A 153 12.76 -3.54 -36.11
N ALA A 154 13.43 -2.41 -35.88
CA ALA A 154 12.95 -1.37 -34.96
C ALA A 154 11.57 -0.83 -35.38
N VAL A 155 11.37 -0.55 -36.68
CA VAL A 155 10.09 -0.06 -37.21
C VAL A 155 8.98 -1.12 -37.13
N ARG A 156 9.26 -2.39 -37.42
CA ARG A 156 8.24 -3.46 -37.32
C ARG A 156 7.84 -3.76 -35.88
N VAL A 157 8.78 -3.69 -34.93
CA VAL A 157 8.46 -3.81 -33.49
C VAL A 157 7.68 -2.58 -33.00
N GLN A 158 7.93 -1.38 -33.55
CA GLN A 158 7.10 -0.21 -33.27
C GLN A 158 5.67 -0.36 -33.81
N GLN A 159 5.47 -0.85 -35.04
CA GLN A 159 4.13 -1.05 -35.61
C GLN A 159 3.32 -2.12 -34.87
N ALA A 160 3.90 -3.29 -34.57
CA ALA A 160 3.20 -4.34 -33.82
C ALA A 160 2.73 -3.84 -32.43
N ASN A 161 3.56 -3.06 -31.73
CA ASN A 161 3.19 -2.47 -30.45
C ASN A 161 2.15 -1.34 -30.57
N LEU A 162 2.04 -0.68 -31.73
CA LEU A 162 0.99 0.33 -31.96
C LEU A 162 -0.37 -0.35 -32.20
N GLU A 163 -0.40 -1.43 -33.00
CA GLU A 163 -1.62 -2.21 -33.25
C GLU A 163 -2.20 -2.82 -31.95
N ASP A 164 -1.34 -3.36 -31.07
CA ASP A 164 -1.77 -3.87 -29.75
C ASP A 164 -2.33 -2.76 -28.84
N VAL A 165 -1.74 -1.55 -28.86
CA VAL A 165 -2.20 -0.40 -28.08
C VAL A 165 -3.52 0.15 -28.62
N GLU A 166 -3.70 0.25 -29.93
CA GLU A 166 -4.97 0.68 -30.54
C GLU A 166 -6.09 -0.32 -30.23
N GLN A 167 -5.83 -1.63 -30.34
CA GLN A 167 -6.80 -2.65 -29.93
C GLN A 167 -7.12 -2.60 -28.42
N GLN A 168 -6.14 -2.30 -27.56
CA GLN A 168 -6.37 -2.13 -26.13
C GLN A 168 -7.23 -0.89 -25.84
N GLN A 169 -6.97 0.23 -26.52
CA GLN A 169 -7.80 1.45 -26.41
C GLN A 169 -9.23 1.21 -26.92
N GLN A 170 -9.41 0.46 -28.01
CA GLN A 170 -10.74 0.14 -28.53
C GLN A 170 -11.54 -0.72 -27.53
N ARG A 171 -10.93 -1.79 -26.97
CA ARG A 171 -11.54 -2.60 -25.90
C ARG A 171 -11.89 -1.75 -24.67
N GLN A 172 -11.07 -0.76 -24.34
CA GLN A 172 -11.32 0.16 -23.22
C GLN A 172 -12.51 1.10 -23.48
N GLN A 173 -12.66 1.64 -24.70
CA GLN A 173 -13.80 2.47 -25.09
C GLN A 173 -15.11 1.67 -25.08
N GLU A 174 -15.09 0.43 -25.60
CA GLU A 174 -16.22 -0.50 -25.53
C GLU A 174 -16.62 -0.81 -24.08
N TYR A 175 -15.63 -1.00 -23.19
CA TYR A 175 -15.87 -1.18 -21.76
C TYR A 175 -16.46 0.06 -21.07
N GLN A 176 -15.95 1.27 -21.34
CA GLN A 176 -16.51 2.51 -20.78
C GLN A 176 -17.97 2.70 -21.19
N LYS A 177 -18.31 2.38 -22.45
CA LYS A 177 -19.69 2.39 -22.94
C LYS A 177 -20.56 1.36 -22.19
N ALA A 178 -20.09 0.13 -22.05
CA ALA A 178 -20.80 -0.92 -21.32
C ALA A 178 -21.03 -0.56 -19.84
N GLN A 179 -20.07 0.06 -19.17
CA GLN A 179 -20.23 0.57 -17.79
C GLN A 179 -21.31 1.66 -17.70
N GLY A 180 -21.37 2.59 -18.66
CA GLY A 180 -22.43 3.58 -18.73
C GLY A 180 -23.83 2.97 -18.89
N GLU A 181 -23.95 1.94 -19.74
CA GLU A 181 -25.20 1.19 -19.94
C GLU A 181 -25.60 0.40 -18.67
N LEU A 182 -24.65 -0.27 -18.01
CA LEU A 182 -24.90 -1.05 -16.79
C LEU A 182 -25.27 -0.17 -15.60
N ALA A 183 -24.62 0.99 -15.45
CA ALA A 183 -24.96 2.00 -14.45
C ALA A 183 -26.38 2.55 -14.65
N ALA A 184 -26.77 2.81 -15.91
CA ALA A 184 -28.13 3.22 -16.25
C ALA A 184 -29.14 2.11 -15.92
N GLU A 185 -28.82 0.83 -16.18
CA GLU A 185 -29.70 -0.29 -15.83
C GLU A 185 -29.84 -0.47 -14.31
N HIS A 186 -28.74 -0.34 -13.55
CA HIS A 186 -28.76 -0.35 -12.09
C HIS A 186 -29.60 0.79 -11.51
N HIS A 187 -29.50 2.00 -12.10
CA HIS A 187 -30.34 3.13 -11.71
C HIS A 187 -31.83 2.85 -11.99
N GLN A 188 -32.17 2.26 -13.13
CA GLN A 188 -33.56 1.86 -13.46
C GLN A 188 -34.09 0.75 -12.53
N ARG A 189 -33.25 -0.22 -12.16
CA ARG A 189 -33.60 -1.26 -11.18
C ARG A 189 -33.82 -0.67 -9.78
N TYR A 190 -32.99 0.29 -9.36
CA TYR A 190 -33.16 1.03 -8.11
C TYR A 190 -34.47 1.85 -8.08
N LEU A 191 -34.78 2.58 -9.16
CA LEU A 191 -36.05 3.32 -9.29
C LEU A 191 -37.27 2.38 -9.21
N LYS A 192 -37.22 1.21 -9.85
CA LYS A 192 -38.27 0.19 -9.73
C LYS A 192 -38.42 -0.35 -8.31
N GLN A 193 -37.31 -0.60 -7.60
CA GLN A 193 -37.35 -1.04 -6.20
C GLN A 193 -37.93 0.03 -5.27
N GLN A 194 -37.59 1.31 -5.48
CA GLN A 194 -38.17 2.42 -4.70
C GLN A 194 -39.68 2.60 -4.95
N GLN A 195 -40.13 2.44 -6.21
CA GLN A 195 -41.57 2.42 -6.53
C GLN A 195 -42.29 1.23 -5.89
N GLN A 196 -41.69 0.04 -5.89
CA GLN A 196 -42.26 -1.16 -5.24
C GLN A 196 -42.26 -1.06 -3.70
N ALA A 197 -41.32 -0.30 -3.11
CA ALA A 197 -41.26 -0.02 -1.68
C ALA A 197 -42.23 1.09 -1.22
N GLY A 198 -43.05 1.65 -2.11
CA GLY A 198 -44.06 2.66 -1.76
C GLY A 198 -43.51 4.02 -1.32
N HIS A 199 -42.24 4.32 -1.62
CA HIS A 199 -41.61 5.58 -1.26
C HIS A 199 -41.88 6.64 -2.33
N SER A 200 -42.40 7.81 -1.93
CA SER A 200 -42.69 8.91 -2.84
C SER A 200 -41.40 9.65 -3.24
N ILE A 201 -40.99 9.54 -4.50
CA ILE A 201 -39.84 10.25 -5.06
C ILE A 201 -40.29 11.68 -5.47
N PRO A 202 -39.59 12.75 -5.06
CA PRO A 202 -39.89 14.11 -5.51
C PRO A 202 -39.53 14.29 -7.00
N SER A 203 -40.43 14.91 -7.76
CA SER A 203 -40.29 15.09 -9.20
C SER A 203 -39.33 16.23 -9.56
N HIS A 204 -38.17 15.90 -10.13
CA HIS A 204 -37.43 16.83 -11.00
C HIS A 204 -37.50 16.35 -12.46
N SER A 205 -37.87 17.26 -13.34
CA SER A 205 -38.12 17.00 -14.76
C SER A 205 -36.82 16.90 -15.56
N ILE A 206 -36.54 15.73 -16.13
CA ILE A 206 -35.57 15.59 -17.23
C ILE A 206 -36.35 15.60 -18.54
N VAL A 207 -36.02 16.55 -19.42
CA VAL A 207 -36.62 16.67 -20.75
C VAL A 207 -36.04 15.59 -21.67
N SER A 208 -36.88 14.66 -22.11
CA SER A 208 -36.49 13.61 -23.05
C SER A 208 -36.46 14.12 -24.49
N GLY A 209 -35.27 14.39 -25.03
CA GLY A 209 -35.07 14.63 -26.46
C GLY A 209 -35.14 13.31 -27.25
N THR A 210 -36.19 13.11 -28.04
CA THR A 210 -36.33 11.93 -28.92
C THR A 210 -35.37 12.00 -30.10
N GLY A 211 -34.57 10.94 -30.30
CA GLY A 211 -33.67 10.84 -31.44
C GLY A 211 -34.41 10.69 -32.78
N SER A 212 -34.01 11.50 -33.76
CA SER A 212 -34.28 11.27 -35.18
C SER A 212 -32.94 10.96 -35.85
N GLY A 213 -32.78 9.74 -36.36
CA GLY A 213 -31.56 9.37 -37.10
C GLY A 213 -31.65 9.84 -38.56
N ILE A 214 -30.50 10.17 -39.16
CA ILE A 214 -30.31 10.18 -40.62
C ILE A 214 -28.85 9.81 -40.95
N ARG A 215 -28.75 9.14 -42.11
CA ARG A 215 -27.64 8.41 -42.72
C ARG A 215 -26.31 9.17 -42.87
N ASN A 216 -25.24 8.38 -43.00
CA ASN A 216 -23.97 8.76 -43.63
C ASN A 216 -24.16 9.60 -44.90
N ASN A 217 -23.29 10.60 -45.08
CA ASN A 217 -22.66 10.80 -46.38
C ASN A 217 -21.29 11.46 -46.25
N GLN A 218 -20.39 11.14 -47.17
CA GLN A 218 -19.04 11.70 -47.27
C GLN A 218 -19.08 13.14 -47.80
N VAL A 219 -18.05 13.94 -47.50
CA VAL A 219 -17.15 14.64 -48.45
C VAL A 219 -16.33 15.70 -47.68
N GLY A 220 -15.09 15.91 -48.13
CA GLY A 220 -14.06 16.73 -47.49
C GLY A 220 -14.15 18.26 -47.71
N PRO A 221 -13.03 18.98 -47.51
CA PRO A 221 -13.06 20.33 -46.91
C PRO A 221 -12.91 21.49 -47.89
N SER A 222 -13.40 22.68 -47.51
CA SER A 222 -12.92 23.97 -48.04
C SER A 222 -13.13 25.16 -47.10
N LYS A 223 -12.01 25.60 -46.53
CA LYS A 223 -11.53 26.99 -46.36
C LYS A 223 -12.47 28.19 -46.65
N VAL A 224 -12.39 29.16 -45.72
CA VAL A 224 -12.00 30.59 -45.92
C VAL A 224 -13.06 31.73 -45.90
N VAL A 225 -12.71 32.76 -45.09
CA VAL A 225 -13.07 34.20 -45.10
C VAL A 225 -14.36 34.71 -44.42
N LEU A 226 -14.14 35.27 -43.21
CA LEU A 226 -14.49 36.64 -42.76
C LEU A 226 -15.58 37.44 -43.52
N THR A 227 -16.49 38.03 -42.76
CA THR A 227 -16.71 39.50 -42.81
C THR A 227 -17.31 40.01 -41.49
N ASN A 228 -16.83 41.16 -41.03
CA ASN A 228 -17.47 41.93 -39.95
C ASN A 228 -18.65 42.74 -40.52
N SER A 229 -19.69 42.94 -39.72
CA SER A 229 -20.36 44.25 -39.69
C SER A 229 -21.00 44.51 -38.32
N SER A 230 -20.59 45.62 -37.71
CA SER A 230 -21.17 46.20 -36.51
C SER A 230 -22.08 47.36 -36.89
N SER A 231 -23.21 47.53 -36.19
CA SER A 231 -23.86 48.85 -36.11
C SER A 231 -24.53 49.04 -34.75
N ASN A 232 -24.37 50.24 -34.20
CA ASN A 232 -24.85 50.64 -32.88
C ASN A 232 -26.28 51.19 -32.92
N SER A 233 -26.86 51.32 -31.72
CA SER A 233 -27.57 52.51 -31.17
C SER A 233 -29.07 52.37 -30.86
N THR A 234 -29.66 53.12 -29.90
CA THR A 234 -29.29 53.54 -28.52
C THR A 234 -30.59 54.01 -27.82
N VAL A 235 -30.62 54.08 -26.47
CA VAL A 235 -31.56 54.85 -25.60
C VAL A 235 -32.94 54.23 -25.29
N GLY A 236 -33.30 54.22 -23.99
CA GLY A 236 -34.66 53.89 -23.53
C GLY A 236 -34.83 53.64 -22.02
N SER A 237 -34.51 54.62 -21.15
CA SER A 237 -34.88 54.59 -19.72
C SER A 237 -36.40 54.88 -19.53
N THR A 238 -37.10 54.70 -18.40
CA THR A 238 -36.73 54.59 -16.97
C THR A 238 -37.89 53.96 -16.15
N SER A 239 -37.66 53.61 -14.88
CA SER A 239 -38.58 53.08 -13.86
C SER A 239 -39.80 53.96 -13.48
N THR A 240 -40.91 53.38 -12.98
CA THR A 240 -41.31 53.38 -11.53
C THR A 240 -42.69 52.79 -11.19
N SER A 241 -42.83 52.41 -9.90
CA SER A 241 -44.05 52.41 -9.06
C SER A 241 -44.96 51.17 -9.03
N ALA A 242 -45.70 51.06 -7.92
CA ALA A 242 -46.45 49.89 -7.46
C ALA A 242 -47.86 50.26 -6.95
N SER A 243 -48.66 49.26 -6.56
CA SER A 243 -49.65 49.25 -5.45
C SER A 243 -51.09 48.73 -5.74
N THR A 244 -51.36 47.54 -5.17
CA THR A 244 -52.47 47.22 -4.23
C THR A 244 -53.96 47.10 -4.66
N THR A 245 -54.61 46.03 -4.14
CA THR A 245 -56.07 45.80 -3.87
C THR A 245 -57.02 45.53 -5.07
N ARG A 246 -58.03 44.63 -5.00
CA ARG A 246 -59.01 44.40 -3.90
C ARG A 246 -59.83 43.08 -4.00
N ARG A 247 -59.99 42.42 -2.84
CA ARG A 247 -61.10 41.57 -2.29
C ARG A 247 -62.25 40.93 -3.14
N ARG A 248 -62.56 39.68 -2.69
CA ARG A 248 -63.87 39.03 -2.37
C ARG A 248 -64.71 38.34 -3.46
N ARG A 249 -65.01 37.05 -3.20
CA ARG A 249 -66.39 36.52 -3.07
C ARG A 249 -66.43 35.28 -2.14
N GLU A 250 -67.58 35.07 -1.51
CA GLU A 250 -67.90 33.99 -0.56
C GLU A 250 -68.78 32.91 -1.22
N GLY A 251 -68.87 31.70 -0.65
CA GLY A 251 -69.82 30.67 -1.07
C GLY A 251 -69.72 29.36 -0.26
N GLN A 252 -70.75 29.04 0.53
CA GLN A 252 -70.89 27.81 1.33
C GLN A 252 -71.86 26.79 0.70
N SER A 253 -71.82 25.57 1.26
CA SER A 253 -72.82 24.45 1.25
C SER A 253 -72.34 23.17 0.55
N GLY A 254 -72.69 21.94 0.97
CA GLY A 254 -73.39 21.49 2.20
C GLY A 254 -74.22 20.20 2.00
N ARG A 255 -74.29 19.32 3.02
CA ARG A 255 -74.98 17.98 3.10
C ARG A 255 -74.20 16.79 2.49
N GLY A 256 -74.31 15.54 2.99
CA GLY A 256 -74.95 15.03 4.22
C GLY A 256 -75.26 13.51 4.17
N ALA A 257 -75.28 12.84 5.35
CA ALA A 257 -75.56 11.41 5.62
C ALA A 257 -74.51 10.37 5.10
N GLY A 258 -74.25 9.23 5.74
CA GLY A 258 -74.66 8.73 7.07
C GLY A 258 -75.05 7.23 7.07
N PHE A 259 -74.34 6.37 7.82
CA PHE A 259 -74.83 5.05 8.25
C PHE A 259 -74.09 4.50 9.50
N GLU A 260 -74.86 3.83 10.35
CA GLU A 260 -74.54 3.12 11.61
C GLU A 260 -73.86 1.74 11.38
N LEU A 261 -73.38 0.91 12.32
CA LEU A 261 -73.30 0.79 13.81
C LEU A 261 -72.00 -0.07 14.08
N ASN A 262 -71.40 -0.20 15.27
CA ASN A 262 -71.95 -0.89 16.44
C ASN A 262 -71.06 -0.72 17.70
N MET A 263 -71.64 -0.85 18.90
CA MET A 263 -70.95 -0.69 20.20
C MET A 263 -70.89 -2.01 20.99
N GLY A 264 -69.80 -2.18 21.75
CA GLY A 264 -69.87 -2.60 23.16
C GLY A 264 -70.07 -4.08 23.54
N GLN A 265 -69.07 -4.65 24.21
CA GLN A 265 -69.30 -5.50 25.38
C GLN A 265 -68.38 -5.08 26.53
N ALA A 266 -69.00 -4.81 27.69
CA ALA A 266 -68.38 -4.84 29.01
C ALA A 266 -68.98 -6.09 29.73
N THR A 267 -68.57 -6.58 30.90
CA THR A 267 -67.75 -6.11 32.03
C THR A 267 -67.29 -7.36 32.80
N LEU A 268 -66.16 -7.36 33.52
CA LEU A 268 -66.09 -8.03 34.84
C LEU A 268 -64.90 -7.55 35.73
N LEU A 269 -65.23 -7.05 36.92
CA LEU A 269 -64.43 -6.98 38.17
C LEU A 269 -62.97 -6.44 38.10
N ALA A 270 -62.63 -5.21 38.47
CA ALA A 270 -62.82 -4.49 39.74
C ALA A 270 -61.99 -4.98 40.95
N ARG A 271 -60.89 -4.25 41.25
CA ARG A 271 -60.50 -3.80 42.62
C ARG A 271 -59.31 -2.81 42.60
N ARG A 272 -59.53 -1.58 43.12
CA ARG A 272 -58.59 -0.64 43.81
C ARG A 272 -57.16 -0.46 43.23
N ALA A 273 -56.67 0.69 42.73
CA ALA A 273 -56.83 2.10 43.15
C ALA A 273 -56.48 2.36 44.63
N LYS A 274 -55.61 3.31 45.05
CA LYS A 274 -54.85 4.37 44.34
C LYS A 274 -53.84 5.01 45.34
N HIS A 275 -52.67 5.52 44.89
CA HIS A 275 -51.87 6.58 45.56
C HIS A 275 -51.39 6.30 47.02
N GLN A 276 -50.58 7.14 47.71
CA GLN A 276 -50.00 8.45 47.41
C GLN A 276 -48.62 8.62 48.11
N ASN A 277 -47.85 9.61 47.68
CA ASN A 277 -46.71 10.16 48.44
C ASN A 277 -47.15 11.49 49.10
N GLU A 278 -46.38 11.94 50.10
CA GLU A 278 -46.46 13.26 50.78
C GLU A 278 -47.59 13.50 51.81
N ILE A 279 -47.19 13.88 53.03
CA ILE A 279 -47.55 15.14 53.71
C ILE A 279 -46.56 15.37 54.90
N LYS A 280 -46.35 16.64 55.25
CA LYS A 280 -45.44 17.16 56.30
C LYS A 280 -46.22 17.56 57.56
N GLU A 281 -45.49 17.76 58.67
CA GLU A 281 -45.86 18.60 59.86
C GLU A 281 -47.03 18.07 60.73
N THR A 282 -47.07 18.17 62.08
CA THR A 282 -46.11 18.53 63.16
C THR A 282 -46.68 17.95 64.48
N LEU A 283 -45.86 17.74 65.53
CA LEU A 283 -46.12 17.97 66.98
C LEU A 283 -45.56 16.89 67.95
N GLU A 284 -44.80 17.41 68.93
CA GLU A 284 -44.75 17.05 70.36
C GLU A 284 -44.11 15.73 70.88
N GLN A 285 -43.18 15.94 71.84
CA GLN A 285 -42.62 15.00 72.83
C GLN A 285 -43.57 14.90 74.06
N PRO A 286 -43.30 14.20 75.21
CA PRO A 286 -42.05 13.54 75.64
C PRO A 286 -42.15 12.22 76.47
N ALA A 287 -40.97 11.65 76.78
CA ALA A 287 -40.63 10.89 78.01
C ALA A 287 -41.29 9.49 78.24
N LEU A 288 -40.77 8.55 79.06
CA LEU A 288 -39.60 8.52 79.97
C LEU A 288 -38.98 7.09 80.09
N ALA A 289 -37.74 7.04 80.61
CA ALA A 289 -36.87 5.94 81.12
C ALA A 289 -37.49 4.60 81.62
N VAL A 290 -36.72 3.50 81.69
CA VAL A 290 -35.91 3.02 82.86
C VAL A 290 -35.19 1.70 82.45
N HIS A 291 -34.04 1.18 82.94
CA HIS A 291 -33.23 1.37 84.17
C HIS A 291 -31.70 1.28 83.93
N THR A 292 -30.91 1.66 84.96
CA THR A 292 -29.45 1.54 85.18
C THR A 292 -28.93 0.15 85.59
N ALA A 293 -27.68 -0.21 85.24
CA ALA A 293 -26.65 -0.78 86.15
C ALA A 293 -25.27 -0.91 85.47
N ALA A 294 -24.17 -0.82 86.22
CA ALA A 294 -22.80 -0.85 85.69
C ALA A 294 -21.85 -1.75 86.51
N LYS A 295 -20.82 -2.34 85.86
CA LYS A 295 -19.41 -2.33 86.34
C LYS A 295 -18.43 -3.12 85.42
N ARG A 296 -17.34 -2.44 85.07
CA ARG A 296 -15.93 -2.89 84.84
C ARG A 296 -15.63 -4.38 84.58
N THR A 297 -14.83 -4.66 83.55
CA THR A 297 -13.46 -5.24 83.67
C THR A 297 -12.63 -4.83 82.43
N THR A 298 -11.30 -4.86 82.55
CA THR A 298 -10.32 -4.17 81.68
C THR A 298 -9.49 -5.17 80.86
N ILE A 299 -9.04 -4.78 79.66
CA ILE A 299 -7.65 -4.90 79.11
C ILE A 299 -7.64 -4.84 77.56
N ALA A 300 -6.60 -4.20 77.03
CA ALA A 300 -6.45 -3.64 75.70
C ALA A 300 -6.43 -4.60 74.49
N ALA A 301 -6.85 -4.06 73.35
CA ALA A 301 -6.09 -4.13 72.10
C ALA A 301 -6.31 -2.83 71.30
N VAL A 302 -5.25 -2.03 71.12
CA VAL A 302 -5.32 -0.75 70.37
C VAL A 302 -5.02 -1.02 68.90
N SER A 303 -6.01 -0.82 68.03
CA SER A 303 -5.79 -0.74 66.58
C SER A 303 -6.87 0.10 65.90
N THR A 304 -6.62 1.41 65.74
CA THR A 304 -6.92 2.22 64.54
C THR A 304 -6.72 3.71 64.82
N THR A 305 -5.60 4.28 64.34
CA THR A 305 -5.44 5.74 64.21
C THR A 305 -4.70 6.10 62.91
N PHE A 306 -5.26 5.67 61.77
CA PHE A 306 -4.92 6.22 60.46
C PHE A 306 -6.20 6.28 59.62
N GLY A 307 -6.97 7.36 59.79
CA GLY A 307 -8.32 7.46 59.24
C GLY A 307 -8.90 8.86 59.27
N ARG A 308 -8.16 9.86 58.75
CA ARG A 308 -8.71 11.20 58.43
C ARG A 308 -7.80 12.09 57.57
N GLN A 309 -7.43 11.60 56.39
CA GLN A 309 -7.03 12.43 55.24
C GLN A 309 -7.22 11.59 53.97
N PHE A 310 -7.45 12.24 52.82
CA PHE A 310 -7.90 11.65 51.54
C PHE A 310 -9.37 11.17 51.47
N SER A 311 -10.30 12.13 51.48
CA SER A 311 -11.60 11.95 50.81
C SER A 311 -12.04 13.23 50.07
N SER A 312 -11.26 13.63 49.07
CA SER A 312 -11.65 14.65 48.10
C SER A 312 -11.10 14.30 46.71
N PHE A 313 -11.54 13.17 46.17
CA PHE A 313 -11.45 12.96 44.72
C PHE A 313 -12.39 13.96 44.06
N THR A 314 -11.85 15.10 43.63
CA THR A 314 -12.55 16.05 42.77
C THR A 314 -12.91 15.30 41.50
N ARG A 315 -14.19 14.92 41.37
CA ARG A 315 -14.70 14.30 40.16
C ARG A 315 -14.55 15.34 39.05
N VAL A 316 -13.53 15.17 38.21
CA VAL A 316 -13.35 15.98 37.00
C VAL A 316 -14.51 15.64 36.07
N GLN A 317 -15.62 16.36 36.26
CA GLN A 317 -16.60 16.51 35.20
C GLN A 317 -15.88 17.22 34.07
N PHE A 318 -15.55 16.46 33.02
CA PHE A 318 -15.47 17.05 31.70
C PHE A 318 -16.79 17.79 31.49
N LYS A 319 -16.76 19.12 31.58
CA LYS A 319 -17.83 19.91 31.01
C LYS A 319 -17.87 19.50 29.55
N GLU A 320 -19.02 19.03 29.08
CA GLU A 320 -19.32 19.15 27.65
C GLU A 320 -19.06 20.62 27.31
N ALA A 321 -18.07 20.87 26.45
CA ALA A 321 -17.79 22.20 25.98
C ALA A 321 -18.99 22.62 25.15
N SER A 322 -19.94 23.31 25.79
CA SER A 322 -21.13 23.84 25.15
C SER A 322 -20.69 24.70 23.99
N ALA A 323 -20.80 24.15 22.78
CA ALA A 323 -20.48 24.81 21.52
C ALA A 323 -21.58 25.84 21.18
N SER A 324 -21.70 26.84 22.05
CA SER A 324 -22.60 28.00 21.93
C SER A 324 -21.85 29.29 21.59
N GLY A 325 -20.53 29.23 21.46
CA GLY A 325 -19.80 30.17 20.60
C GLY A 325 -20.15 29.89 19.14
N LYS A 326 -20.11 30.91 18.26
CA LYS A 326 -20.20 30.69 16.81
C LYS A 326 -19.18 29.64 16.43
N GLN A 327 -19.66 28.48 15.97
CA GLN A 327 -18.81 27.49 15.33
C GLN A 327 -18.34 28.14 14.03
N GLU A 328 -17.13 28.72 14.03
CA GLU A 328 -16.48 29.09 12.78
C GLU A 328 -16.47 27.85 11.89
N ASN A 329 -16.66 28.07 10.59
CA ASN A 329 -17.04 27.00 9.68
C ASN A 329 -15.82 26.11 9.38
N LEU A 330 -15.48 25.24 10.35
CA LEU A 330 -14.36 24.29 10.41
C LEU A 330 -14.48 23.17 9.35
N SER A 331 -15.26 23.41 8.30
CA SER A 331 -15.38 22.52 7.16
C SER A 331 -14.04 22.46 6.44
N LYS A 332 -13.44 21.28 6.41
CA LYS A 332 -12.29 21.00 5.54
C LYS A 332 -12.71 20.80 4.09
N VAL A 333 -14.02 20.82 3.80
CA VAL A 333 -14.58 20.56 2.47
C VAL A 333 -14.38 21.78 1.58
N TYR A 334 -13.79 21.55 0.40
CA TYR A 334 -13.64 22.54 -0.68
C TYR A 334 -14.56 22.17 -1.84
N ASP A 335 -15.09 23.18 -2.55
CA ASP A 335 -16.09 22.97 -3.61
C ASP A 335 -15.51 22.44 -4.93
N SER A 336 -14.19 22.60 -5.14
CA SER A 336 -13.49 22.15 -6.36
C SER A 336 -12.02 21.82 -6.11
N ALA A 337 -11.45 21.03 -7.02
CA ALA A 337 -10.04 20.65 -6.99
C ALA A 337 -9.11 21.86 -7.25
N GLU A 338 -9.51 22.77 -8.13
CA GLU A 338 -8.79 24.00 -8.46
C GLU A 338 -8.62 24.90 -7.24
N GLU A 339 -9.72 25.13 -6.50
CA GLU A 339 -9.70 25.91 -5.26
C GLU A 339 -8.87 25.25 -4.16
N ALA A 340 -8.81 23.91 -4.13
CA ALA A 340 -8.02 23.15 -3.18
C ALA A 340 -6.51 23.17 -3.47
N VAL A 341 -6.07 23.34 -4.73
CA VAL A 341 -4.64 23.33 -5.13
C VAL A 341 -4.07 24.70 -5.54
N LYS A 342 -4.88 25.78 -5.51
CA LYS A 342 -4.51 27.11 -6.03
C LYS A 342 -3.28 27.78 -5.38
N ASP A 343 -2.94 27.42 -4.15
CA ASP A 343 -1.91 28.05 -3.33
C ASP A 343 -0.60 27.23 -3.23
N ILE A 344 -0.51 26.08 -3.91
CA ILE A 344 0.75 25.34 -4.03
C ILE A 344 1.77 26.20 -4.81
N PRO A 345 2.91 26.62 -4.23
CA PRO A 345 3.89 27.41 -4.95
C PRO A 345 4.76 26.53 -5.86
N SER A 346 5.32 27.13 -6.92
CA SER A 346 6.39 26.50 -7.69
C SER A 346 7.58 26.14 -6.79
N GLY A 347 8.29 25.05 -7.09
CA GLY A 347 9.37 24.53 -6.26
C GLY A 347 8.94 23.71 -5.03
N SER A 348 7.64 23.52 -4.79
CA SER A 348 7.13 22.70 -3.67
C SER A 348 7.62 21.26 -3.72
N THR A 349 7.80 20.65 -2.55
CA THR A 349 7.86 19.18 -2.43
C THR A 349 6.44 18.62 -2.30
N LEU A 350 6.01 17.86 -3.29
CA LEU A 350 4.66 17.33 -3.44
C LEU A 350 4.65 15.81 -3.31
N MET A 351 4.02 15.30 -2.25
CA MET A 351 3.76 13.87 -2.11
C MET A 351 2.49 13.49 -2.89
N VAL A 352 2.52 12.39 -3.64
CA VAL A 352 1.36 11.94 -4.43
C VAL A 352 1.14 10.45 -4.21
N GLY A 353 -0.07 10.08 -3.79
CA GLY A 353 -0.45 8.69 -3.58
C GLY A 353 -0.84 7.95 -4.86
N GLY A 354 -0.94 6.63 -4.75
CA GLY A 354 -1.26 5.71 -5.85
C GLY A 354 -0.17 4.67 -6.13
N PHE A 355 -0.55 3.63 -6.88
CA PHE A 355 0.33 2.56 -7.35
C PHE A 355 -0.02 2.22 -8.80
N GLY A 356 0.89 2.50 -9.75
CA GLY A 356 0.53 2.60 -11.17
C GLY A 356 -0.58 3.64 -11.37
N LEU A 357 -1.75 3.20 -11.84
CA LEU A 357 -2.97 4.01 -11.92
C LEU A 357 -3.99 3.74 -10.80
N CYS A 358 -3.74 2.77 -9.91
CA CYS A 358 -4.66 2.42 -8.84
C CYS A 358 -4.55 3.39 -7.66
N GLY A 359 -5.65 4.07 -7.32
CA GLY A 359 -5.70 5.03 -6.22
C GLY A 359 -4.90 6.31 -6.47
N ILE A 360 -4.79 6.77 -7.71
CA ILE A 360 -4.20 8.09 -8.01
C ILE A 360 -5.21 9.22 -7.77
N PRO A 361 -4.78 10.42 -7.34
CA PRO A 361 -5.64 11.60 -7.18
C PRO A 361 -5.85 12.32 -8.53
N GLU A 362 -6.63 11.70 -9.42
CA GLU A 362 -6.80 12.16 -10.81
C GLU A 362 -7.41 13.56 -10.94
N ASN A 363 -8.34 13.95 -10.06
CA ASN A 363 -8.97 15.28 -10.10
C ASN A 363 -7.99 16.38 -9.66
N LEU A 364 -7.24 16.15 -8.58
CA LEU A 364 -6.24 17.08 -8.06
C LEU A 364 -5.04 17.22 -9.02
N ILE A 365 -4.62 16.13 -9.67
CA ILE A 365 -3.58 16.17 -10.72
C ILE A 365 -4.08 16.97 -11.94
N ALA A 366 -5.32 16.75 -12.38
CA ALA A 366 -5.91 17.52 -13.48
C ALA A 366 -6.00 19.01 -13.15
N ALA A 367 -6.41 19.38 -11.93
CA ALA A 367 -6.43 20.76 -11.46
C ALA A 367 -5.01 21.37 -11.38
N LEU A 368 -4.01 20.62 -10.91
CA LEU A 368 -2.63 21.11 -10.86
C LEU A 368 -2.05 21.33 -12.27
N LYS A 369 -2.44 20.51 -13.24
CA LYS A 369 -2.07 20.68 -14.65
C LYS A 369 -2.58 22.00 -15.24
N THR A 370 -3.78 22.46 -14.88
CA THR A 370 -4.31 23.72 -15.44
C THR A 370 -3.54 24.95 -14.96
N ARG A 371 -2.77 24.86 -13.86
CA ARG A 371 -1.93 25.95 -13.36
C ARG A 371 -0.67 26.19 -14.20
N GLY A 372 -0.19 25.21 -14.96
CA GLY A 372 0.95 25.37 -15.88
C GLY A 372 2.16 26.06 -15.24
N ASP A 373 2.69 27.10 -15.90
CA ASP A 373 3.83 27.90 -15.41
C ASP A 373 3.63 28.55 -14.03
N ALA A 374 2.38 28.74 -13.57
CA ALA A 374 2.09 29.25 -12.23
C ALA A 374 2.28 28.20 -11.12
N CYS A 375 2.60 26.95 -11.46
CA CYS A 375 2.99 25.90 -10.51
C CYS A 375 3.89 24.87 -11.19
N LYS A 376 5.20 25.13 -11.18
CA LYS A 376 6.24 24.30 -11.83
C LYS A 376 7.44 24.06 -10.92
N ASP A 377 8.52 23.50 -11.48
CA ASP A 377 9.75 23.15 -10.77
C ASP A 377 9.54 22.21 -9.57
N LEU A 378 8.46 21.42 -9.60
CA LEU A 378 8.02 20.59 -8.48
C LEU A 378 9.02 19.44 -8.22
N THR A 379 9.24 19.14 -6.94
CA THR A 379 9.84 17.87 -6.52
C THR A 379 8.71 16.92 -6.10
N VAL A 380 8.44 15.90 -6.91
CA VAL A 380 7.33 14.98 -6.71
C VAL A 380 7.81 13.67 -6.10
N VAL A 381 7.24 13.30 -4.96
CA VAL A 381 7.50 12.04 -4.26
C VAL A 381 6.30 11.13 -4.50
N SER A 382 6.48 10.09 -5.31
CA SER A 382 5.41 9.18 -5.76
C SER A 382 6.02 7.85 -6.17
N ASN A 383 5.31 6.75 -5.93
CA ASN A 383 5.84 5.43 -6.28
C ASN A 383 6.14 5.28 -7.78
N ASN A 384 5.26 5.82 -8.62
CA ASN A 384 5.28 5.79 -10.08
C ASN A 384 4.85 7.15 -10.63
N ALA A 385 5.07 7.39 -11.94
CA ALA A 385 4.55 8.57 -12.63
C ALA A 385 3.22 8.33 -13.39
N GLY A 386 2.47 7.26 -13.07
CA GLY A 386 1.35 6.81 -13.91
C GLY A 386 1.82 6.39 -15.30
N VAL A 387 1.01 6.67 -16.33
CA VAL A 387 1.35 6.43 -17.75
C VAL A 387 1.47 7.76 -18.50
N ASP A 388 1.99 7.74 -19.73
CA ASP A 388 2.29 8.95 -20.50
C ASP A 388 1.19 10.02 -20.52
N ASP A 389 -0.08 9.63 -20.60
CA ASP A 389 -1.23 10.51 -20.73
C ASP A 389 -2.14 10.60 -19.49
N PHE A 390 -1.87 9.86 -18.42
CA PHE A 390 -2.76 9.77 -17.25
C PHE A 390 -2.01 9.67 -15.91
N GLY A 391 -2.53 10.36 -14.88
CA GLY A 391 -1.81 10.58 -13.64
C GLY A 391 -0.64 11.54 -13.82
N LEU A 392 0.48 11.32 -13.14
CA LEU A 392 1.61 12.26 -13.13
C LEU A 392 2.30 12.47 -14.49
N GLY A 393 2.16 11.55 -15.45
CA GLY A 393 2.60 11.73 -16.84
C GLY A 393 2.00 12.99 -17.49
N MET A 394 0.79 13.38 -17.07
CA MET A 394 0.15 14.63 -17.48
C MET A 394 0.95 15.88 -17.07
N LEU A 395 1.66 15.84 -15.93
CA LEU A 395 2.50 16.92 -15.40
C LEU A 395 3.94 16.86 -15.93
N LEU A 396 4.43 15.67 -16.28
CA LEU A 396 5.67 15.49 -17.04
C LEU A 396 5.54 16.12 -18.44
N ARG A 397 4.43 15.85 -19.16
CA ARG A 397 4.16 16.45 -20.48
C ARG A 397 4.08 17.98 -20.45
N THR A 398 3.61 18.58 -19.37
CA THR A 398 3.60 20.06 -19.19
C THR A 398 4.89 20.61 -18.56
N LYS A 399 5.89 19.76 -18.30
CA LYS A 399 7.18 20.10 -17.66
C LYS A 399 7.04 20.85 -16.34
N GLN A 400 5.99 20.55 -15.57
CA GLN A 400 5.77 21.13 -14.24
C GLN A 400 6.62 20.45 -13.15
N ILE A 401 7.14 19.25 -13.42
CA ILE A 401 7.97 18.49 -12.50
C ILE A 401 9.44 18.68 -12.90
N LYS A 402 10.28 19.06 -11.92
CA LYS A 402 11.73 19.11 -12.05
C LYS A 402 12.40 17.84 -11.54
N ARG A 403 11.89 17.26 -10.45
CA ARG A 403 12.44 16.06 -9.81
C ARG A 403 11.35 15.04 -9.48
N MET A 404 11.61 13.78 -9.78
CA MET A 404 10.86 12.63 -9.28
C MET A 404 11.67 11.89 -8.22
N ILE A 405 11.04 11.51 -7.11
CA ILE A 405 11.56 10.52 -6.14
C ILE A 405 10.60 9.33 -6.17
N SER A 406 11.05 8.22 -6.77
CA SER A 406 10.19 7.11 -7.18
C SER A 406 10.90 5.76 -7.10
N SER A 407 10.15 4.66 -7.00
CA SER A 407 10.74 3.31 -7.03
C SER A 407 10.80 2.70 -8.43
N TYR A 408 9.87 3.08 -9.30
CA TYR A 408 9.70 2.45 -10.60
C TYR A 408 9.11 3.42 -11.62
N VAL A 409 9.86 3.67 -12.70
CA VAL A 409 9.52 4.51 -13.86
C VAL A 409 8.34 3.92 -14.63
N GLY A 410 8.33 2.60 -14.81
CA GLY A 410 7.21 1.85 -15.40
C GLY A 410 6.96 2.11 -16.88
N GLU A 411 5.70 2.04 -17.28
CA GLU A 411 5.28 2.19 -18.69
C GLU A 411 4.90 3.64 -19.01
N ASN A 412 5.83 4.56 -18.71
CA ASN A 412 5.73 5.97 -19.05
C ASN A 412 6.95 6.36 -19.90
N LYS A 413 6.78 6.43 -21.21
CA LYS A 413 7.88 6.68 -22.15
C LYS A 413 8.39 8.11 -22.05
N GLU A 414 7.52 9.08 -21.80
CA GLU A 414 7.93 10.48 -21.58
C GLU A 414 8.76 10.64 -20.29
N PHE A 415 8.47 9.86 -19.23
CA PHE A 415 9.29 9.81 -18.02
C PHE A 415 10.70 9.27 -18.32
N GLU A 416 10.80 8.11 -18.96
CA GLU A 416 12.10 7.52 -19.35
C GLU A 416 12.86 8.45 -20.31
N ARG A 417 12.17 9.08 -21.27
CA ARG A 417 12.75 10.05 -22.20
C ARG A 417 13.33 11.27 -21.49
N GLN A 418 12.54 11.98 -20.68
CA GLN A 418 13.01 13.21 -20.00
C GLN A 418 14.18 12.95 -19.05
N TYR A 419 14.21 11.79 -18.39
CA TYR A 419 15.33 11.41 -17.54
C TYR A 419 16.60 11.17 -18.37
N LEU A 420 16.52 10.37 -19.44
CA LEU A 420 17.67 10.05 -20.28
C LEU A 420 18.18 11.24 -21.11
N THR A 421 17.33 12.23 -21.43
CA THR A 421 17.75 13.49 -22.09
C THR A 421 18.26 14.56 -21.11
N GLY A 422 18.19 14.33 -19.79
CA GLY A 422 18.62 15.30 -18.78
C GLY A 422 17.62 16.43 -18.50
N GLU A 423 16.39 16.33 -19.00
CA GLU A 423 15.31 17.28 -18.72
C GLU A 423 14.73 17.13 -17.31
N LEU A 424 14.87 15.94 -16.71
CA LEU A 424 14.26 15.56 -15.43
C LEU A 424 15.28 14.91 -14.47
N GLU A 425 15.23 15.32 -13.20
CA GLU A 425 15.98 14.68 -12.10
C GLU A 425 15.19 13.48 -11.54
N VAL A 426 15.82 12.32 -11.32
CA VAL A 426 15.17 11.09 -10.83
C VAL A 426 15.98 10.42 -9.72
N GLU A 427 15.48 10.50 -8.49
CA GLU A 427 16.02 9.74 -7.35
C GLU A 427 15.29 8.39 -7.25
N LEU A 428 15.87 7.36 -7.88
CA LEU A 428 15.38 5.99 -7.75
C LEU A 428 15.58 5.49 -6.31
N THR A 429 14.48 5.21 -5.62
CA THR A 429 14.44 4.82 -4.20
C THR A 429 13.69 3.50 -4.05
N PRO A 430 14.24 2.46 -3.36
CA PRO A 430 13.55 1.18 -3.19
C PRO A 430 12.14 1.37 -2.61
N GLN A 431 11.15 0.62 -3.08
CA GLN A 431 9.75 0.92 -2.80
C GLN A 431 9.40 0.91 -1.30
N GLY A 432 9.94 -0.05 -0.55
CA GLY A 432 9.76 -0.10 0.89
C GLY A 432 10.52 1.01 1.60
N THR A 433 11.74 1.31 1.16
CA THR A 433 12.50 2.47 1.66
C THR A 433 11.75 3.78 1.40
N LEU A 434 11.13 3.97 0.25
CA LEU A 434 10.32 5.15 -0.08
C LEU A 434 9.12 5.28 0.88
N ALA A 435 8.38 4.19 1.10
CA ALA A 435 7.27 4.18 2.04
C ALA A 435 7.73 4.50 3.47
N GLU A 436 8.84 3.89 3.91
CA GLU A 436 9.35 4.07 5.28
C GLU A 436 9.97 5.46 5.50
N ARG A 437 10.67 6.05 4.52
CA ARG A 437 11.17 7.43 4.58
C ARG A 437 10.03 8.43 4.76
N VAL A 438 8.89 8.22 4.09
CA VAL A 438 7.70 9.07 4.25
C VAL A 438 7.01 8.81 5.59
N ARG A 439 6.89 7.54 6.02
CA ARG A 439 6.35 7.17 7.34
C ARG A 439 7.15 7.83 8.45
N ALA A 440 8.48 7.74 8.40
CA ALA A 440 9.40 8.33 9.36
C ALA A 440 9.21 9.84 9.45
N GLY A 441 9.12 10.54 8.32
CA GLY A 441 8.84 11.98 8.26
C GLY A 441 7.52 12.36 8.93
N GLY A 442 6.44 11.63 8.64
CA GLY A 442 5.13 11.82 9.28
C GLY A 442 5.07 11.42 10.76
N ALA A 443 6.02 10.61 11.24
CA ALA A 443 6.13 10.16 12.62
C ALA A 443 7.14 10.96 13.47
N GLY A 444 7.84 11.94 12.90
CA GLY A 444 8.88 12.70 13.59
C GLY A 444 10.19 11.94 13.82
N ILE A 445 10.45 10.88 13.03
CA ILE A 445 11.68 10.09 13.04
C ILE A 445 12.57 10.63 11.92
N PRO A 446 13.75 11.22 12.20
CA PRO A 446 14.56 11.88 11.17
C PRO A 446 15.32 10.90 10.25
N ALA A 447 15.69 9.73 10.76
CA ALA A 447 16.37 8.67 10.01
C ALA A 447 16.12 7.29 10.66
N PHE A 448 16.29 6.23 9.87
CA PHE A 448 16.18 4.84 10.32
C PHE A 448 17.18 3.96 9.56
N PHE A 449 17.38 2.72 10.02
CA PHE A 449 18.23 1.74 9.35
C PHE A 449 17.41 0.66 8.64
N THR A 450 17.81 0.28 7.44
CA THR A 450 17.17 -0.77 6.62
C THR A 450 18.21 -1.67 5.97
N PRO A 451 17.99 -2.99 5.82
CA PRO A 451 18.91 -3.86 5.07
C PRO A 451 18.71 -3.72 3.55
N THR A 452 17.57 -3.16 3.13
CA THR A 452 17.23 -2.89 1.73
C THR A 452 18.36 -2.13 1.05
N ALA A 453 18.82 -2.64 -0.10
CA ALA A 453 19.84 -2.02 -0.95
C ALA A 453 21.24 -1.87 -0.33
N TYR A 454 21.56 -2.57 0.77
CA TYR A 454 22.96 -2.72 1.20
C TYR A 454 23.80 -3.38 0.09
N GLY A 455 24.97 -2.81 -0.20
CA GLY A 455 25.88 -3.31 -1.23
C GLY A 455 25.46 -3.04 -2.68
N THR A 456 24.48 -2.16 -2.92
CA THR A 456 24.09 -1.71 -4.26
C THR A 456 24.44 -0.23 -4.48
N GLU A 457 24.22 0.28 -5.68
CA GLU A 457 24.48 1.67 -6.07
C GLU A 457 23.67 2.70 -5.26
N VAL A 458 22.56 2.28 -4.63
CA VAL A 458 21.81 3.10 -3.66
C VAL A 458 22.69 3.40 -2.43
N GLN A 459 23.44 2.40 -1.96
CA GLN A 459 24.31 2.49 -0.79
C GLN A 459 25.63 3.19 -1.11
N THR A 460 26.25 2.91 -2.26
CA THR A 460 27.53 3.52 -2.64
C THR A 460 27.38 4.96 -3.12
N GLY A 461 26.19 5.36 -3.56
CA GLY A 461 25.91 6.69 -4.11
C GLY A 461 26.03 6.77 -5.64
N ASP A 462 26.36 5.67 -6.31
CA ASP A 462 26.66 5.67 -7.75
C ASP A 462 25.45 5.86 -8.67
N LEU A 463 24.21 5.82 -8.16
CA LEU A 463 23.02 6.11 -8.96
C LEU A 463 23.08 7.51 -9.59
N VAL A 464 22.77 7.59 -10.89
CA VAL A 464 22.67 8.86 -11.61
C VAL A 464 21.30 9.47 -11.34
N ILE A 465 21.26 10.62 -10.68
CA ILE A 465 20.01 11.39 -10.46
C ILE A 465 19.67 12.22 -11.70
N LYS A 466 20.66 12.73 -12.44
CA LYS A 466 20.42 13.53 -13.64
C LYS A 466 21.53 13.29 -14.66
N TYR A 467 21.14 13.14 -15.92
CA TYR A 467 22.08 13.14 -17.05
C TYR A 467 22.25 14.57 -17.59
N ALA A 468 23.43 14.85 -18.15
CA ALA A 468 23.66 16.00 -19.02
C ALA A 468 23.14 15.69 -20.44
N PRO A 469 22.95 16.71 -21.30
CA PRO A 469 22.48 16.51 -22.68
C PRO A 469 23.39 15.64 -23.57
N ASP A 470 24.65 15.40 -23.16
CA ASP A 470 25.58 14.49 -23.84
C ASP A 470 25.52 13.03 -23.31
N GLY A 471 24.57 12.73 -22.44
CA GLY A 471 24.36 11.40 -21.85
C GLY A 471 25.35 11.01 -20.74
N LYS A 472 26.18 11.95 -20.25
CA LYS A 472 27.02 11.73 -19.07
C LYS A 472 26.26 12.02 -17.76
N PRO A 473 26.62 11.41 -16.62
CA PRO A 473 26.06 11.78 -15.33
C PRO A 473 26.39 13.24 -14.97
N GLU A 474 25.37 14.07 -14.74
CA GLU A 474 25.50 15.45 -14.24
C GLU A 474 25.37 15.47 -12.71
N ILE A 475 24.38 14.73 -12.18
CA ILE A 475 24.12 14.62 -10.74
C ILE A 475 24.11 13.14 -10.38
N ARG A 476 24.87 12.76 -9.34
CA ARG A 476 24.80 11.44 -8.71
C ARG A 476 24.16 11.52 -7.33
N SER A 477 23.68 10.38 -6.84
CA SER A 477 23.19 10.23 -5.47
C SER A 477 24.32 10.32 -4.44
N LYS A 478 23.97 10.35 -3.15
CA LYS A 478 24.94 10.34 -2.06
C LYS A 478 25.08 8.92 -1.49
N PRO A 479 26.29 8.50 -1.07
CA PRO A 479 26.44 7.27 -0.30
C PRO A 479 25.59 7.31 0.96
N ARG A 480 25.11 6.15 1.40
CA ARG A 480 24.41 5.96 2.67
C ARG A 480 25.38 5.47 3.74
N GLU A 481 25.19 5.91 4.99
CA GLU A 481 25.93 5.36 6.13
C GLU A 481 25.62 3.87 6.26
N VAL A 482 26.64 3.03 6.40
CA VAL A 482 26.49 1.61 6.71
C VAL A 482 26.77 1.39 8.20
N ARG A 483 25.88 0.65 8.87
CA ARG A 483 26.08 0.21 10.26
C ARG A 483 25.70 -1.25 10.42
N GLU A 484 26.41 -1.96 11.28
CA GLU A 484 26.12 -3.35 11.60
C GLU A 484 25.27 -3.47 12.87
N PHE A 485 24.25 -4.33 12.82
CA PHE A 485 23.42 -4.72 13.94
C PHE A 485 23.25 -6.24 13.90
N ASN A 486 23.53 -6.92 15.02
CA ASN A 486 23.37 -8.38 15.16
C ASN A 486 24.09 -9.20 14.05
N GLY A 487 25.31 -8.79 13.68
CA GLY A 487 26.10 -9.46 12.63
C GLY A 487 25.63 -9.19 11.20
N ARG A 488 24.69 -8.26 10.99
CA ARG A 488 24.15 -7.91 9.67
C ARG A 488 24.27 -6.42 9.39
N LYS A 489 24.61 -6.06 8.16
CA LYS A 489 24.77 -4.67 7.73
C LYS A 489 23.47 -4.07 7.23
N TYR A 490 23.27 -2.80 7.59
CA TYR A 490 22.11 -1.97 7.25
C TYR A 490 22.60 -0.63 6.74
N ILE A 491 21.81 0.02 5.88
CA ILE A 491 22.03 1.40 5.45
C ILE A 491 21.13 2.35 6.24
N MET A 492 21.64 3.54 6.56
CA MET A 492 20.83 4.64 7.09
C MET A 492 20.11 5.36 5.97
N GLU A 493 18.80 5.56 6.13
CA GLU A 493 17.97 6.35 5.22
C GLU A 493 17.30 7.50 5.97
N GLU A 494 17.33 8.68 5.36
CA GLU A 494 16.77 9.92 5.89
C GLU A 494 15.29 10.07 5.52
N ALA A 495 14.50 10.56 6.47
CA ALA A 495 13.08 10.81 6.28
C ALA A 495 12.79 11.82 5.15
N ILE A 496 11.67 11.61 4.45
CA ILE A 496 11.14 12.55 3.46
C ILE A 496 9.93 13.24 4.07
N THR A 497 9.90 14.58 4.02
CA THR A 497 8.74 15.40 4.38
C THR A 497 8.34 16.29 3.21
N GLY A 498 7.03 16.45 2.96
CA GLY A 498 6.51 17.29 1.89
C GLY A 498 5.87 18.59 2.39
N ASP A 499 5.73 19.55 1.49
CA ASP A 499 4.94 20.77 1.75
C ASP A 499 3.45 20.50 1.58
N TYR A 500 3.12 19.71 0.55
CA TYR A 500 1.76 19.29 0.22
C TYR A 500 1.71 17.79 -0.02
N SER A 501 0.53 17.18 0.17
CA SER A 501 0.24 15.84 -0.36
C SER A 501 -1.10 15.80 -1.08
N LEU A 502 -1.15 15.15 -2.24
CA LEU A 502 -2.37 14.84 -2.97
C LEU A 502 -2.65 13.35 -2.78
N VAL A 503 -3.81 13.03 -2.22
CA VAL A 503 -4.18 11.64 -1.89
C VAL A 503 -5.61 11.32 -2.30
N LYS A 504 -5.85 10.09 -2.73
CA LYS A 504 -7.14 9.56 -3.17
C LYS A 504 -7.66 8.54 -2.17
N ALA A 505 -8.85 8.76 -1.63
CA ALA A 505 -9.56 7.77 -0.82
C ALA A 505 -10.92 7.40 -1.44
N TRP A 506 -11.60 6.39 -0.90
CA TRP A 506 -12.92 5.99 -1.39
C TRP A 506 -13.99 6.92 -0.82
N LYS A 507 -14.07 6.99 0.52
CA LYS A 507 -14.97 7.92 1.22
C LYS A 507 -14.20 8.73 2.25
N GLY A 508 -14.74 9.90 2.56
CA GLY A 508 -14.32 10.65 3.73
C GLY A 508 -15.46 11.45 4.35
N ASP A 509 -15.28 11.95 5.58
CA ASP A 509 -16.24 12.86 6.20
C ASP A 509 -15.74 14.32 6.23
N ALA A 510 -16.60 15.25 6.65
CA ALA A 510 -16.26 16.68 6.73
C ALA A 510 -15.15 17.01 7.77
N TYR A 511 -14.81 16.08 8.66
CA TYR A 511 -13.66 16.19 9.57
C TYR A 511 -12.36 15.65 8.95
N GLY A 512 -12.45 15.04 7.77
CA GLY A 512 -11.34 14.50 6.99
C GLY A 512 -10.97 13.06 7.33
N ASN A 513 -11.77 12.34 8.11
CA ASN A 513 -11.55 10.90 8.33
C ASN A 513 -11.73 10.17 6.99
N LEU A 514 -10.77 9.33 6.59
CA LEU A 514 -10.81 8.64 5.29
C LEU A 514 -10.88 7.11 5.43
N ILE A 515 -11.59 6.48 4.50
CA ILE A 515 -11.53 5.05 4.21
C ILE A 515 -11.16 4.80 2.74
N PHE A 516 -10.45 3.71 2.50
CA PHE A 516 -9.91 3.33 1.19
C PHE A 516 -10.57 2.02 0.72
N LYS A 517 -10.62 1.81 -0.60
CA LYS A 517 -11.21 0.63 -1.24
C LYS A 517 -10.12 -0.17 -1.94
N GLY A 518 -10.11 -1.49 -1.75
CA GLY A 518 -9.14 -2.38 -2.41
C GLY A 518 -7.68 -2.01 -2.14
N SER A 519 -6.84 -2.31 -3.12
CA SER A 519 -5.43 -1.93 -3.19
C SER A 519 -5.16 -0.46 -3.49
N ALA A 520 -6.20 0.37 -3.68
CA ALA A 520 -6.06 1.82 -3.82
C ALA A 520 -5.59 2.52 -2.52
N MET A 521 -5.53 1.79 -1.39
CA MET A 521 -4.99 2.30 -0.12
C MET A 521 -3.48 2.64 -0.23
N ASN A 522 -2.69 1.69 -0.73
CA ASN A 522 -1.25 1.76 -1.05
C ASN A 522 -0.47 2.90 -0.35
N PHE A 523 0.10 3.83 -1.11
CA PHE A 523 0.87 4.98 -0.63
C PHE A 523 0.00 6.14 -0.12
N ASN A 524 -1.30 6.18 -0.42
CA ASN A 524 -2.15 7.32 -0.05
C ASN A 524 -2.15 7.60 1.45
N THR A 525 -2.21 6.55 2.28
CA THR A 525 -2.21 6.68 3.75
C THR A 525 -0.90 7.22 4.30
N VAL A 526 0.26 6.82 3.76
CA VAL A 526 1.58 7.26 4.25
C VAL A 526 1.93 8.65 3.73
N MET A 527 1.64 8.95 2.46
CA MET A 527 1.80 10.29 1.86
C MET A 527 0.93 11.34 2.56
N ALA A 528 -0.26 10.96 3.05
CA ALA A 528 -1.12 11.85 3.83
C ALA A 528 -0.53 12.24 5.20
N LYS A 529 0.39 11.45 5.76
CA LYS A 529 1.06 11.71 7.05
C LYS A 529 2.35 12.52 6.88
N GLY A 530 3.04 12.36 5.74
CA GLY A 530 4.38 12.93 5.50
C GLY A 530 4.43 14.42 5.09
N SER A 531 3.29 15.10 4.94
CA SER A 531 3.24 16.50 4.45
C SER A 531 2.57 17.48 5.40
N LYS A 532 2.97 18.76 5.31
CA LYS A 532 2.36 19.86 6.08
C LYS A 532 0.89 20.09 5.72
N ASN A 533 0.56 20.06 4.42
CA ASN A 533 -0.77 20.33 3.88
C ASN A 533 -1.31 19.17 3.04
N THR A 534 -2.07 18.29 3.65
CA THR A 534 -2.72 17.15 2.97
C THR A 534 -4.06 17.54 2.35
N ILE A 535 -4.18 17.29 1.06
CA ILE A 535 -5.37 17.49 0.22
C ILE A 535 -5.87 16.11 -0.22
N ALA A 536 -7.03 15.72 0.29
CA ALA A 536 -7.67 14.45 -0.04
C ALA A 536 -8.78 14.65 -1.07
N GLU A 537 -8.79 13.83 -2.12
CA GLU A 537 -9.95 13.65 -2.97
C GLU A 537 -10.65 12.32 -2.66
N VAL A 538 -11.99 12.35 -2.64
CA VAL A 538 -12.84 11.18 -2.36
C VAL A 538 -13.94 11.02 -3.39
N GLU A 539 -14.40 9.79 -3.60
CA GLU A 539 -15.57 9.53 -4.47
C GLU A 539 -16.87 9.98 -3.79
N GLU A 540 -16.94 9.87 -2.47
CA GLU A 540 -18.12 10.21 -1.66
C GLU A 540 -17.72 10.92 -0.36
N ILE A 541 -18.24 12.14 -0.15
CA ILE A 541 -18.22 12.77 1.17
C ILE A 541 -19.48 12.31 1.93
N VAL A 542 -19.28 11.64 3.07
CA VAL A 542 -20.36 11.15 3.94
C VAL A 542 -20.58 12.05 5.16
N PRO A 543 -21.78 12.05 5.77
CA PRO A 543 -22.01 12.78 7.02
C PRO A 543 -21.08 12.30 8.14
N VAL A 544 -20.61 13.23 8.99
CA VAL A 544 -19.79 12.91 10.17
C VAL A 544 -20.54 11.91 11.07
N GLY A 545 -19.83 10.88 11.53
CA GLY A 545 -20.40 9.76 12.28
C GLY A 545 -20.95 8.61 11.42
N THR A 546 -20.95 8.72 10.09
CA THR A 546 -21.27 7.59 9.18
C THR A 546 -20.16 6.55 9.15
N LEU A 547 -18.90 7.00 9.18
CA LEU A 547 -17.73 6.13 9.28
C LEU A 547 -17.62 5.62 10.72
N ARG A 548 -17.54 4.30 10.92
CA ARG A 548 -17.28 3.71 12.24
C ARG A 548 -15.84 4.07 12.65
N PRO A 549 -15.59 4.56 13.88
CA PRO A 549 -14.24 4.96 14.30
C PRO A 549 -13.18 3.88 14.12
N GLU A 550 -13.57 2.61 14.29
CA GLU A 550 -12.71 1.44 14.17
C GLU A 550 -12.34 1.08 12.72
N ASP A 551 -13.10 1.57 11.75
CA ASP A 551 -12.86 1.38 10.30
C ASP A 551 -12.06 2.55 9.68
N VAL A 552 -11.78 3.63 10.43
CA VAL A 552 -11.09 4.81 9.89
C VAL A 552 -9.62 4.50 9.64
N HIS A 553 -9.28 4.23 8.37
CA HIS A 553 -7.91 3.93 7.93
C HIS A 553 -6.95 5.13 8.09
N LEU A 554 -7.44 6.35 7.89
CA LEU A 554 -6.68 7.58 8.13
C LEU A 554 -7.51 8.58 8.95
N PRO A 555 -7.14 8.84 10.21
CA PRO A 555 -7.80 9.85 11.04
C PRO A 555 -7.67 11.26 10.46
N GLY A 556 -8.75 12.04 10.56
CA GLY A 556 -8.85 13.34 9.91
C GLY A 556 -7.84 14.40 10.37
N ILE A 557 -7.10 14.18 11.46
CA ILE A 557 -6.02 15.07 11.92
C ILE A 557 -4.94 15.31 10.83
N PHE A 558 -4.68 14.29 10.01
CA PHE A 558 -3.72 14.36 8.91
C PHE A 558 -4.25 15.18 7.73
N VAL A 559 -5.55 15.11 7.44
CA VAL A 559 -6.19 15.81 6.32
C VAL A 559 -6.47 17.28 6.66
N LYS A 560 -6.03 18.19 5.79
CA LYS A 560 -6.28 19.63 5.90
C LYS A 560 -7.40 20.10 4.97
N ARG A 561 -7.50 19.52 3.77
CA ARG A 561 -8.53 19.82 2.77
C ARG A 561 -9.11 18.52 2.24
N ILE A 562 -10.42 18.48 2.00
CA ILE A 562 -11.10 17.36 1.34
C ILE A 562 -11.97 17.89 0.20
N ILE A 563 -11.94 17.24 -0.96
CA ILE A 563 -12.85 17.49 -2.08
C ILE A 563 -13.56 16.19 -2.47
N GLN A 564 -14.81 16.31 -2.92
CA GLN A 564 -15.45 15.21 -3.64
C GLN A 564 -15.08 15.32 -5.11
N GLY A 565 -14.31 14.36 -5.61
CA GLY A 565 -13.89 14.31 -7.01
C GLY A 565 -15.07 14.05 -7.93
N LYS A 566 -14.95 14.47 -9.19
CA LYS A 566 -15.97 14.30 -10.22
C LYS A 566 -15.42 13.39 -11.31
N ASN A 567 -16.33 12.69 -12.01
CA ASN A 567 -16.05 11.98 -13.25
C ASN A 567 -14.82 11.05 -13.22
N TYR A 568 -14.65 10.28 -12.14
CA TYR A 568 -13.55 9.32 -11.98
C TYR A 568 -13.47 8.36 -13.18
N GLU A 569 -12.41 8.43 -13.98
CA GLU A 569 -12.23 7.62 -15.20
C GLU A 569 -11.96 6.14 -14.86
N LYS A 570 -11.43 5.87 -13.67
CA LYS A 570 -11.24 4.50 -13.14
C LYS A 570 -10.43 3.61 -14.11
N ARG A 571 -9.42 4.22 -14.75
CA ARG A 571 -8.58 3.62 -15.80
C ARG A 571 -7.74 2.45 -15.29
N ILE A 572 -7.83 1.33 -15.98
CA ILE A 572 -7.02 0.11 -15.73
C ILE A 572 -5.78 0.15 -16.63
N GLU A 573 -4.60 -0.01 -16.04
CA GLU A 573 -3.32 -0.02 -16.78
C GLU A 573 -3.15 -1.31 -17.60
N ARG A 574 -3.33 -2.47 -16.96
CA ARG A 574 -3.30 -3.79 -17.62
C ARG A 574 -4.58 -4.56 -17.28
N LEU A 575 -5.50 -4.59 -18.23
CA LEU A 575 -6.72 -5.38 -18.10
C LEU A 575 -6.37 -6.85 -18.36
N THR A 576 -6.20 -7.60 -17.28
CA THR A 576 -5.97 -9.05 -17.32
C THR A 576 -7.21 -9.75 -16.79
N LEU A 577 -7.78 -10.63 -17.60
CA LEU A 577 -9.00 -11.38 -17.30
C LEU A 577 -8.70 -12.87 -17.38
N THR A 578 -9.44 -13.68 -16.63
CA THR A 578 -9.47 -15.13 -16.84
C THR A 578 -10.18 -15.42 -18.16
N GLU A 579 -9.44 -15.95 -19.14
CA GLU A 579 -10.05 -16.67 -20.26
C GLU A 579 -10.47 -18.08 -19.80
N ASP A 580 -11.57 -18.62 -20.34
CA ASP A 580 -11.99 -20.03 -20.12
C ASP A 580 -11.04 -21.07 -20.78
N LYS A 581 -9.83 -20.66 -21.18
CA LYS A 581 -8.81 -21.55 -21.78
C LYS A 581 -7.89 -22.10 -20.70
N PRO A 582 -7.56 -23.40 -20.71
CA PRO A 582 -6.55 -23.96 -19.82
C PRO A 582 -5.20 -23.26 -19.99
N ILE A 583 -4.59 -22.86 -18.87
CA ILE A 583 -3.23 -22.34 -18.82
C ILE A 583 -2.29 -23.45 -19.29
N GLY A 584 -1.63 -23.26 -20.44
CA GLY A 584 -0.67 -24.22 -21.01
C GLY A 584 -0.85 -24.61 -22.48
N VAL A 585 -1.83 -24.07 -23.22
CA VAL A 585 -1.90 -24.28 -24.69
C VAL A 585 -1.79 -22.95 -25.43
N VAL A 586 -0.55 -22.56 -25.73
CA VAL A 586 -0.28 -21.44 -26.64
C VAL A 586 -0.39 -21.94 -28.07
N GLY A 587 -1.53 -21.68 -28.72
CA GLY A 587 -1.66 -21.78 -30.18
C GLY A 587 -0.86 -20.68 -30.88
N SER A 588 0.48 -20.78 -30.82
CA SER A 588 1.41 -19.81 -31.39
C SER A 588 1.62 -20.05 -32.88
N SER A 589 1.85 -18.98 -33.64
CA SER A 589 2.00 -19.05 -35.10
C SER A 589 3.39 -19.47 -35.60
N THR A 590 4.38 -19.69 -34.71
CA THR A 590 5.74 -20.12 -35.11
C THR A 590 6.38 -21.13 -34.13
N PRO A 591 7.18 -22.11 -34.62
CA PRO A 591 7.85 -23.11 -33.77
C PRO A 591 8.78 -22.52 -32.71
N GLU A 592 9.52 -21.46 -33.03
CA GLU A 592 10.46 -20.82 -32.08
C GLU A 592 9.77 -20.29 -30.81
N LYS A 593 8.53 -19.81 -30.96
CA LYS A 593 7.72 -19.32 -29.83
C LYS A 593 7.15 -20.46 -29.00
N GLU A 594 6.82 -21.59 -29.64
CA GLU A 594 6.38 -22.81 -28.96
C GLU A 594 7.51 -23.42 -28.12
N GLU A 595 8.73 -23.51 -28.69
CA GLU A 595 9.93 -23.95 -27.97
C GLU A 595 10.28 -23.04 -26.77
N ALA A 596 10.17 -21.72 -26.95
CA ALA A 596 10.35 -20.76 -25.86
C ALA A 596 9.26 -20.86 -24.77
N ALA A 597 8.01 -21.15 -25.16
CA ALA A 597 6.93 -21.41 -24.21
C ALA A 597 7.19 -22.69 -23.39
N LEU A 598 7.62 -23.78 -24.05
CA LEU A 598 7.98 -25.04 -23.40
C LEU A 598 9.14 -24.88 -22.39
N ARG A 599 10.21 -24.15 -22.75
CA ARG A 599 11.29 -23.80 -21.80
C ARG A 599 10.75 -23.10 -20.55
N ARG A 600 9.87 -22.11 -20.72
CA ARG A 600 9.27 -21.36 -19.61
C ARG A 600 8.34 -22.23 -18.78
N GLU A 601 7.57 -23.12 -19.41
CA GLU A 601 6.69 -24.05 -18.71
C GLU A 601 7.49 -25.02 -17.81
N LYS A 602 8.66 -25.53 -18.25
CA LYS A 602 9.56 -26.33 -17.39
C LYS A 602 9.96 -25.57 -16.12
N ILE A 603 10.43 -24.33 -16.28
CA ILE A 603 10.83 -23.44 -15.16
C ILE A 603 9.65 -23.23 -14.20
N VAL A 604 8.49 -22.86 -14.74
CA VAL A 604 7.27 -22.56 -13.98
C VAL A 604 6.75 -23.77 -13.21
N ARG A 605 6.69 -24.94 -13.85
CA ARG A 605 6.28 -26.20 -13.20
C ARG A 605 7.26 -26.64 -12.12
N ARG A 606 8.57 -26.44 -12.33
CA ARG A 606 9.56 -26.73 -11.28
C ARG A 606 9.46 -25.75 -10.13
N ALA A 607 9.31 -24.45 -10.40
CA ALA A 607 9.14 -23.42 -9.38
C ALA A 607 7.91 -23.67 -8.49
N ALA A 608 6.82 -24.22 -9.04
CA ALA A 608 5.62 -24.56 -8.28
C ALA A 608 5.87 -25.61 -7.17
N ARG A 609 6.92 -26.45 -7.28
CA ARG A 609 7.32 -27.39 -6.23
C ARG A 609 8.04 -26.74 -5.03
N GLU A 610 8.34 -25.44 -5.10
CA GLU A 610 8.90 -24.70 -3.96
C GLU A 610 7.82 -24.29 -2.94
N PHE A 611 6.53 -24.32 -3.34
CA PHE A 611 5.41 -24.00 -2.46
C PHE A 611 5.10 -25.13 -1.47
N LYS A 612 4.88 -24.76 -0.21
CA LYS A 612 4.41 -25.66 0.85
C LYS A 612 3.09 -25.15 1.41
N ASN A 613 2.24 -26.07 1.85
CA ASN A 613 0.93 -25.70 2.38
C ASN A 613 1.04 -24.79 3.61
N GLY A 614 0.36 -23.65 3.58
CA GLY A 614 0.36 -22.63 4.63
C GLY A 614 1.37 -21.49 4.42
N MET A 615 2.23 -21.54 3.40
CA MET A 615 3.23 -20.48 3.17
C MET A 615 2.62 -19.12 2.80
N TYR A 616 3.23 -18.07 3.32
CA TYR A 616 3.13 -16.69 2.86
C TYR A 616 4.15 -16.43 1.76
N VAL A 617 3.69 -16.00 0.58
CA VAL A 617 4.50 -15.99 -0.64
C VAL A 617 4.40 -14.65 -1.36
N ASN A 618 5.52 -14.04 -1.73
CA ASN A 618 5.55 -12.95 -2.72
C ASN A 618 6.09 -13.48 -4.07
N LEU A 619 5.45 -13.09 -5.17
CA LEU A 619 5.76 -13.54 -6.52
C LEU A 619 6.00 -12.35 -7.46
N GLY A 620 7.19 -12.30 -8.05
CA GLY A 620 7.53 -11.37 -9.11
C GLY A 620 6.75 -11.62 -10.42
N ILE A 621 6.61 -10.57 -11.23
CA ILE A 621 5.88 -10.64 -12.50
C ILE A 621 6.45 -11.69 -13.48
N GLY A 622 5.58 -12.27 -14.30
CA GLY A 622 5.97 -13.28 -15.30
C GLY A 622 6.01 -14.70 -14.72
N MET A 623 7.13 -15.42 -14.92
CA MET A 623 7.26 -16.83 -14.51
C MET A 623 6.98 -17.11 -13.03
N PRO A 624 7.41 -16.28 -12.05
CA PRO A 624 7.09 -16.53 -10.64
C PRO A 624 5.58 -16.50 -10.39
N MET A 625 4.88 -15.47 -10.87
CA MET A 625 3.41 -15.41 -10.81
C MET A 625 2.75 -16.64 -11.46
N LEU A 626 3.23 -17.08 -12.63
CA LEU A 626 2.67 -18.24 -13.32
C LEU A 626 2.79 -19.55 -12.53
N ALA A 627 3.79 -19.70 -11.66
CA ALA A 627 3.99 -20.89 -10.85
C ALA A 627 2.82 -21.17 -9.90
N SER A 628 2.12 -20.12 -9.43
CA SER A 628 0.93 -20.24 -8.57
C SER A 628 -0.23 -21.01 -9.22
N ASN A 629 -0.25 -21.15 -10.55
CA ASN A 629 -1.26 -21.93 -11.27
C ASN A 629 -1.00 -23.45 -11.27
N TYR A 630 0.18 -23.88 -10.82
CA TYR A 630 0.62 -25.29 -10.84
C TYR A 630 0.81 -25.87 -9.43
N LEU A 631 0.13 -25.30 -8.43
CA LEU A 631 0.12 -25.80 -7.05
C LEU A 631 -0.28 -27.29 -6.99
N GLU A 632 0.48 -28.07 -6.24
CA GLU A 632 0.16 -29.48 -6.02
C GLU A 632 -1.16 -29.65 -5.23
N LYS A 633 -1.85 -30.77 -5.46
CA LYS A 633 -3.16 -31.02 -4.84
C LYS A 633 -3.04 -31.06 -3.31
N GLY A 634 -3.65 -30.08 -2.65
CA GLY A 634 -3.63 -29.94 -1.19
C GLY A 634 -2.61 -28.90 -0.68
N VAL A 635 -1.82 -28.29 -1.56
CA VAL A 635 -0.99 -27.13 -1.25
C VAL A 635 -1.80 -25.86 -1.42
N ASN A 636 -2.03 -25.14 -0.32
CA ASN A 636 -2.62 -23.81 -0.31
C ASN A 636 -1.56 -22.80 0.15
N VAL A 637 -1.45 -21.66 -0.53
CA VAL A 637 -0.52 -20.57 -0.17
C VAL A 637 -1.25 -19.23 -0.10
N HIS A 638 -0.73 -18.32 0.72
CA HIS A 638 -1.23 -16.97 0.87
C HIS A 638 -0.36 -16.00 0.06
N LEU A 639 -0.86 -15.56 -1.10
CA LEU A 639 -0.14 -14.65 -1.98
C LEU A 639 -0.16 -13.21 -1.43
N GLN A 640 1.01 -12.68 -1.11
CA GLN A 640 1.26 -11.30 -0.73
C GLN A 640 1.57 -10.47 -1.98
N SER A 641 1.03 -9.26 -2.06
CA SER A 641 1.33 -8.30 -3.13
C SER A 641 1.81 -6.98 -2.51
N GLU A 642 2.95 -6.48 -2.99
CA GLU A 642 3.70 -5.35 -2.40
C GLU A 642 2.89 -4.05 -2.32
N ASN A 643 1.86 -3.90 -3.16
CA ASN A 643 0.94 -2.76 -3.17
C ASN A 643 -0.13 -2.77 -2.08
N GLY A 644 -0.11 -3.74 -1.15
CA GLY A 644 -0.94 -3.72 0.05
C GLY A 644 -2.03 -4.79 0.11
N ILE A 645 -1.73 -6.02 -0.34
CA ILE A 645 -2.70 -7.14 -0.33
C ILE A 645 -2.06 -8.39 0.25
N LEU A 646 -2.83 -9.15 1.03
CA LEU A 646 -2.51 -10.53 1.40
C LEU A 646 -3.72 -11.42 1.10
N GLY A 647 -3.51 -12.48 0.32
CA GLY A 647 -4.56 -13.42 -0.10
C GLY A 647 -5.30 -13.00 -1.38
N PHE A 648 -4.61 -12.43 -2.37
CA PHE A 648 -5.22 -12.21 -3.68
C PHE A 648 -5.43 -13.55 -4.44
N GLY A 649 -6.44 -13.57 -5.32
CA GLY A 649 -6.88 -14.73 -6.07
C GLY A 649 -6.57 -14.62 -7.58
N PRO A 650 -7.23 -15.44 -8.42
CA PRO A 650 -7.07 -15.35 -9.87
C PRO A 650 -7.53 -14.01 -10.44
N PHE A 651 -7.25 -13.78 -11.73
CA PHE A 651 -7.78 -12.65 -12.47
C PHE A 651 -9.32 -12.61 -12.48
N HIS A 652 -9.89 -11.43 -12.73
CA HIS A 652 -11.34 -11.27 -12.81
C HIS A 652 -11.92 -11.96 -14.05
N ARG A 653 -13.19 -12.35 -14.00
CA ARG A 653 -13.93 -12.71 -15.22
C ARG A 653 -14.34 -11.45 -16.00
N PRO A 654 -14.62 -11.54 -17.31
CA PRO A 654 -15.16 -10.43 -18.08
C PRO A 654 -16.42 -9.84 -17.44
N GLY A 655 -16.38 -8.54 -17.12
CA GLY A 655 -17.46 -7.80 -16.47
C GLY A 655 -17.35 -7.68 -14.95
N GLU A 656 -16.43 -8.43 -14.31
CA GLU A 656 -16.20 -8.39 -12.86
C GLU A 656 -15.01 -7.49 -12.45
N GLN A 657 -14.25 -6.94 -13.40
CA GLN A 657 -13.00 -6.22 -13.12
C GLN A 657 -13.16 -4.96 -12.24
N ASP A 658 -12.40 -4.90 -11.14
CA ASP A 658 -12.30 -3.71 -10.28
C ASP A 658 -10.93 -3.02 -10.43
N PRO A 659 -10.85 -1.76 -10.90
CA PRO A 659 -9.60 -0.99 -10.99
C PRO A 659 -8.97 -0.68 -9.63
N ASP A 660 -9.73 -0.77 -8.54
CA ASP A 660 -9.18 -0.62 -7.19
C ASP A 660 -8.48 -1.92 -6.70
N LEU A 661 -8.53 -3.03 -7.47
CA LEU A 661 -7.94 -4.32 -7.13
C LEU A 661 -6.95 -4.81 -8.21
N ILE A 662 -5.67 -4.48 -8.03
CA ILE A 662 -4.57 -4.89 -8.91
C ILE A 662 -3.42 -5.59 -8.15
N ASN A 663 -2.64 -6.42 -8.84
CA ASN A 663 -1.40 -6.99 -8.32
C ASN A 663 -0.21 -6.02 -8.49
N ALA A 664 0.97 -6.44 -8.00
CA ALA A 664 2.23 -5.72 -8.19
C ALA A 664 2.53 -5.39 -9.68
N GLY A 665 2.14 -6.30 -10.59
CA GLY A 665 2.27 -6.18 -12.05
C GLY A 665 1.26 -5.25 -12.73
N LYS A 666 0.38 -4.57 -11.98
CA LYS A 666 -0.69 -3.66 -12.46
C LYS A 666 -1.87 -4.35 -13.16
N GLU A 667 -2.00 -5.65 -12.95
CA GLU A 667 -3.03 -6.52 -13.52
C GLU A 667 -4.22 -6.69 -12.56
N THR A 668 -5.43 -6.72 -13.08
CA THR A 668 -6.68 -6.81 -12.32
C THR A 668 -6.92 -8.19 -11.66
N ILE A 669 -6.90 -8.27 -10.33
CA ILE A 669 -7.01 -9.52 -9.56
C ILE A 669 -8.19 -9.56 -8.57
N THR A 670 -8.69 -10.75 -8.27
CA THR A 670 -9.72 -10.98 -7.24
C THR A 670 -9.11 -11.11 -5.84
N LEU A 671 -9.94 -11.16 -4.81
CA LEU A 671 -9.53 -11.47 -3.43
C LEU A 671 -10.10 -12.83 -2.99
N LEU A 672 -9.29 -13.65 -2.31
CA LEU A 672 -9.75 -14.91 -1.74
C LEU A 672 -10.45 -14.69 -0.37
N PRO A 673 -11.30 -15.64 0.08
CA PRO A 673 -11.85 -15.61 1.44
C PRO A 673 -10.72 -15.57 2.48
N GLY A 674 -10.79 -14.59 3.39
CA GLY A 674 -9.75 -14.35 4.41
C GLY A 674 -8.64 -13.38 3.97
N ALA A 675 -8.73 -12.79 2.77
CA ALA A 675 -7.81 -11.75 2.35
C ALA A 675 -7.85 -10.50 3.24
N SER A 676 -6.74 -9.77 3.29
CA SER A 676 -6.61 -8.48 3.98
C SER A 676 -5.93 -7.43 3.10
N LEU A 677 -6.21 -6.17 3.38
CA LEU A 677 -5.74 -4.99 2.65
C LEU A 677 -5.06 -4.03 3.62
N PHE A 678 -3.94 -3.45 3.20
CA PHE A 678 -3.10 -2.60 4.04
C PHE A 678 -2.37 -1.54 3.20
N SER A 679 -1.65 -0.64 3.88
CA SER A 679 -0.87 0.41 3.26
C SER A 679 0.51 -0.08 2.79
N SER A 680 1.19 0.70 1.95
CA SER A 680 2.52 0.35 1.45
C SER A 680 3.59 0.35 2.56
N ASP A 681 3.50 1.22 3.57
CA ASP A 681 4.41 1.16 4.73
C ASP A 681 4.25 -0.15 5.52
N GLU A 682 3.02 -0.59 5.77
CA GLU A 682 2.75 -1.89 6.42
C GLU A 682 3.17 -3.08 5.55
N SER A 683 2.94 -3.00 4.23
CA SER A 683 3.35 -4.03 3.25
C SER A 683 4.86 -4.29 3.29
N PHE A 684 5.67 -3.23 3.34
CA PHE A 684 7.12 -3.37 3.41
C PHE A 684 7.66 -3.59 4.82
N ALA A 685 6.91 -3.26 5.87
CA ALA A 685 7.19 -3.77 7.21
C ALA A 685 7.06 -5.30 7.25
N MET A 686 5.98 -5.86 6.66
CA MET A 686 5.77 -7.30 6.53
C MET A 686 6.91 -7.99 5.75
N ILE A 687 7.30 -7.42 4.60
CA ILE A 687 8.39 -7.96 3.76
C ILE A 687 9.74 -7.89 4.51
N ARG A 688 10.17 -6.71 4.96
CA ARG A 688 11.50 -6.54 5.60
C ARG A 688 11.60 -7.22 6.97
N GLY A 689 10.47 -7.42 7.66
CA GLY A 689 10.39 -8.15 8.93
C GLY A 689 10.47 -9.67 8.82
N SER A 690 10.64 -10.21 7.60
CA SER A 690 10.65 -11.66 7.32
C SER A 690 9.34 -12.37 7.68
N HIS A 691 8.20 -11.70 7.47
CA HIS A 691 6.87 -12.32 7.61
C HIS A 691 6.38 -13.00 6.32
N VAL A 692 7.17 -12.96 5.25
CA VAL A 692 6.97 -13.73 4.01
C VAL A 692 7.94 -14.90 4.03
N ASP A 693 7.45 -16.13 3.86
CA ASP A 693 8.27 -17.35 3.90
C ASP A 693 9.11 -17.51 2.62
N LEU A 694 8.53 -17.15 1.48
CA LEU A 694 9.10 -17.41 0.15
C LEU A 694 8.87 -16.23 -0.80
N THR A 695 9.96 -15.77 -1.40
CA THR A 695 10.01 -14.78 -2.48
C THR A 695 10.49 -15.48 -3.74
N ILE A 696 9.72 -15.45 -4.84
CA ILE A 696 10.17 -15.96 -6.15
C ILE A 696 10.25 -14.82 -7.16
N LEU A 697 11.41 -14.63 -7.81
CA LEU A 697 11.70 -13.48 -8.67
C LEU A 697 12.32 -13.89 -10.02
N GLY A 698 12.26 -12.97 -11.00
CA GLY A 698 13.07 -13.03 -12.21
C GLY A 698 14.45 -12.38 -12.03
N ALA A 699 15.43 -12.81 -12.84
CA ALA A 699 16.79 -12.26 -12.84
C ALA A 699 17.33 -12.03 -14.26
N LEU A 700 18.14 -10.97 -14.40
CA LEU A 700 19.00 -10.73 -15.56
C LEU A 700 20.34 -11.46 -15.41
N GLN A 701 20.92 -11.41 -14.21
CA GLN A 701 22.12 -12.16 -13.80
C GLN A 701 22.02 -12.62 -12.35
N VAL A 702 22.73 -13.70 -12.01
CA VAL A 702 22.98 -14.15 -10.64
C VAL A 702 24.45 -14.53 -10.49
N SER A 703 25.10 -14.16 -9.38
CA SER A 703 26.50 -14.52 -9.10
C SER A 703 26.65 -15.90 -8.45
N ALA A 704 27.86 -16.44 -8.40
CA ALA A 704 28.15 -17.74 -7.79
C ALA A 704 27.91 -17.74 -6.26
N GLN A 705 27.92 -16.56 -5.64
CA GLN A 705 27.65 -16.35 -4.21
C GLN A 705 26.21 -15.85 -3.94
N GLY A 706 25.35 -15.75 -4.97
CA GLY A 706 23.94 -15.40 -4.81
C GLY A 706 23.61 -13.90 -4.88
N ASP A 707 24.49 -13.07 -5.45
CA ASP A 707 24.14 -11.69 -5.78
C ASP A 707 23.13 -11.67 -6.91
N LEU A 708 22.13 -10.78 -6.84
CA LEU A 708 21.06 -10.68 -7.82
C LEU A 708 21.16 -9.36 -8.60
N ALA A 709 21.07 -9.41 -9.92
CA ALA A 709 20.86 -8.23 -10.77
C ALA A 709 19.60 -8.39 -11.62
N ASN A 710 18.59 -7.52 -11.43
CA ASN A 710 17.34 -7.61 -12.20
C ASN A 710 16.65 -6.28 -12.59
N TRP A 711 17.12 -5.11 -12.13
CA TRP A 711 16.33 -3.87 -12.18
C TRP A 711 16.71 -2.86 -13.27
N ILE A 712 17.93 -2.93 -13.82
CA ILE A 712 18.43 -1.98 -14.82
C ILE A 712 19.39 -2.66 -15.80
N ILE A 713 19.39 -2.18 -17.04
CA ILE A 713 20.53 -2.33 -17.95
C ILE A 713 20.94 -0.90 -18.31
N PRO A 714 22.10 -0.40 -17.83
CA PRO A 714 22.52 0.98 -18.05
C PRO A 714 22.40 1.40 -19.52
N ARG A 715 21.82 2.57 -19.77
CA ARG A 715 21.53 3.15 -21.10
C ARG A 715 20.55 2.37 -22.01
N LYS A 716 20.06 1.19 -21.60
CA LYS A 716 19.15 0.36 -22.44
C LYS A 716 17.76 0.15 -21.83
N MET A 717 17.66 0.03 -20.52
CA MET A 717 16.41 -0.23 -19.81
C MET A 717 16.51 0.37 -18.42
N VAL A 718 15.80 1.47 -18.15
CA VAL A 718 15.82 2.12 -16.83
C VAL A 718 14.41 2.17 -16.25
N LYS A 719 13.92 1.00 -15.86
CA LYS A 719 12.59 0.86 -15.23
C LYS A 719 12.60 1.15 -13.72
N GLY A 720 13.73 0.98 -13.03
CA GLY A 720 13.83 1.13 -11.58
C GLY A 720 13.63 -0.19 -10.83
N MET A 721 13.95 -0.21 -9.54
CA MET A 721 13.98 -1.42 -8.71
C MET A 721 12.64 -1.86 -8.14
N GLY A 722 11.65 -0.97 -8.04
CA GLY A 722 10.37 -1.30 -7.39
C GLY A 722 10.57 -1.87 -5.98
N GLY A 723 9.82 -2.91 -5.62
CA GLY A 723 10.00 -3.66 -4.38
C GLY A 723 11.15 -4.67 -4.36
N ALA A 724 11.87 -4.90 -5.47
CA ALA A 724 12.78 -6.04 -5.60
C ALA A 724 13.93 -6.04 -4.57
N MET A 725 14.50 -4.85 -4.26
CA MET A 725 15.56 -4.73 -3.26
C MET A 725 15.07 -5.01 -1.82
N ASP A 726 13.82 -4.66 -1.49
CA ASP A 726 13.24 -4.97 -0.17
C ASP A 726 12.93 -6.48 -0.06
N LEU A 727 12.43 -7.08 -1.14
CA LEU A 727 12.02 -8.50 -1.22
C LEU A 727 13.17 -9.49 -1.03
N VAL A 728 14.40 -9.13 -1.43
CA VAL A 728 15.60 -9.95 -1.24
C VAL A 728 16.47 -9.53 -0.05
N ALA A 729 16.15 -8.40 0.60
CA ALA A 729 16.89 -7.93 1.77
C ALA A 729 16.36 -8.51 3.10
N SER A 730 15.40 -9.43 3.08
CA SER A 730 14.80 -10.02 4.27
C SER A 730 15.53 -11.32 4.66
N PRO A 731 16.13 -11.43 5.87
CA PRO A 731 17.08 -12.52 6.18
C PRO A 731 16.40 -13.85 6.56
N GLY A 732 15.12 -13.84 6.91
CA GLY A 732 14.33 -15.04 7.19
C GLY A 732 13.42 -15.46 6.03
N THR A 733 13.42 -14.72 4.92
CA THR A 733 12.63 -15.04 3.72
C THR A 733 13.49 -15.80 2.74
N ARG A 734 13.01 -16.96 2.26
CA ARG A 734 13.73 -17.72 1.25
C ARG A 734 13.55 -17.09 -0.14
N VAL A 735 14.64 -16.90 -0.89
CA VAL A 735 14.64 -16.26 -2.21
C VAL A 735 14.98 -17.27 -3.30
N VAL A 736 14.04 -17.47 -4.22
CA VAL A 736 14.21 -18.34 -5.39
C VAL A 736 14.19 -17.50 -6.67
N VAL A 737 15.21 -17.67 -7.51
CA VAL A 737 15.24 -17.07 -8.85
C VAL A 737 14.70 -18.07 -9.87
N THR A 738 13.76 -17.62 -10.71
CA THR A 738 13.32 -18.33 -11.92
C THR A 738 13.80 -17.57 -13.15
N MET A 739 14.63 -18.17 -14.00
CA MET A 739 15.11 -17.51 -15.21
C MET A 739 15.51 -18.49 -16.32
N GLU A 740 15.42 -18.06 -17.58
CA GLU A 740 16.12 -18.72 -18.68
C GLU A 740 17.64 -18.69 -18.39
N HIS A 741 18.33 -19.83 -18.58
CA HIS A 741 19.70 -20.06 -18.12
C HIS A 741 20.74 -19.18 -18.84
N VAL A 742 20.55 -18.99 -20.15
CA VAL A 742 21.39 -18.15 -21.01
C VAL A 742 20.58 -16.99 -21.59
N ALA A 743 21.26 -15.91 -21.96
CA ALA A 743 20.68 -14.84 -22.76
C ALA A 743 20.64 -15.22 -24.25
N LYS A 744 19.91 -14.43 -25.07
CA LYS A 744 19.92 -14.59 -26.54
C LYS A 744 21.35 -14.57 -27.07
N GLY A 745 21.69 -15.56 -27.90
CA GLY A 745 23.07 -15.78 -28.38
C GLY A 745 23.94 -16.63 -27.46
N GLY A 746 23.35 -17.31 -26.46
CA GLY A 746 24.04 -18.32 -25.64
C GLY A 746 24.95 -17.76 -24.53
N LYS A 747 24.94 -16.44 -24.28
CA LYS A 747 25.76 -15.84 -23.22
C LYS A 747 25.24 -16.29 -21.83
N PRO A 748 26.08 -16.81 -20.93
CA PRO A 748 25.69 -17.16 -19.57
C PRO A 748 25.05 -15.99 -18.81
N LYS A 749 24.11 -16.32 -17.92
CA LYS A 749 23.51 -15.38 -16.96
C LYS A 749 23.83 -15.72 -15.50
N ILE A 750 24.19 -16.96 -15.24
CA ILE A 750 24.82 -17.38 -13.99
C ILE A 750 26.32 -17.16 -14.17
N LEU A 751 26.92 -16.29 -13.37
CA LEU A 751 28.29 -15.79 -13.54
C LEU A 751 29.06 -15.90 -12.22
N ASP A 752 30.39 -15.77 -12.26
CA ASP A 752 31.19 -15.70 -11.03
C ASP A 752 30.81 -14.44 -10.24
N THR A 753 30.82 -13.29 -10.91
CA THR A 753 30.32 -12.01 -10.41
C THR A 753 29.34 -11.38 -11.42
N CYS A 754 28.33 -10.67 -10.93
CA CYS A 754 27.42 -9.91 -11.79
C CYS A 754 28.13 -8.70 -12.42
N SER A 755 27.86 -8.43 -13.69
CA SER A 755 28.34 -7.24 -14.41
C SER A 755 27.26 -6.16 -14.58
N LEU A 756 26.02 -6.45 -14.21
CA LEU A 756 24.91 -5.50 -14.10
C LEU A 756 24.75 -5.00 -12.66
N PRO A 757 24.21 -3.76 -12.47
CA PRO A 757 23.94 -3.20 -11.16
C PRO A 757 23.12 -4.11 -10.24
N LEU A 758 23.51 -4.17 -8.97
CA LEU A 758 22.98 -5.14 -8.02
C LEU A 758 21.61 -4.74 -7.46
N THR A 759 20.86 -5.76 -7.09
CA THR A 759 19.55 -5.72 -6.41
C THR A 759 19.70 -6.12 -4.95
N GLY A 760 20.56 -7.09 -4.69
CA GLY A 760 20.98 -7.53 -3.37
C GLY A 760 22.25 -8.38 -3.46
N VAL A 761 23.06 -8.33 -2.40
CA VAL A 761 24.30 -9.10 -2.24
C VAL A 761 24.01 -10.38 -1.49
N GLY A 762 24.52 -11.53 -1.97
CA GLY A 762 24.43 -12.83 -1.29
C GLY A 762 23.02 -13.20 -0.80
N CYS A 763 22.02 -12.98 -1.66
CA CYS A 763 20.60 -12.94 -1.27
C CYS A 763 19.72 -14.00 -1.92
N VAL A 764 20.23 -14.77 -2.89
CA VAL A 764 19.52 -15.86 -3.56
C VAL A 764 19.87 -17.19 -2.90
N ASP A 765 18.87 -17.99 -2.52
CA ASP A 765 19.07 -19.35 -1.98
C ASP A 765 19.07 -20.44 -3.07
N ARG A 766 18.30 -20.23 -4.15
CA ARG A 766 18.11 -21.23 -5.22
C ARG A 766 17.86 -20.57 -6.58
N ILE A 767 18.44 -21.15 -7.63
CA ILE A 767 18.25 -20.74 -9.02
C ILE A 767 17.58 -21.90 -9.77
N ILE A 768 16.45 -21.64 -10.42
CA ILE A 768 15.70 -22.60 -11.26
C ILE A 768 15.74 -22.09 -12.70
N THR A 769 16.27 -22.92 -13.61
CA THR A 769 16.31 -22.60 -15.05
C THR A 769 15.69 -23.70 -15.91
N ASP A 770 15.65 -23.48 -17.22
CA ASP A 770 15.21 -24.44 -18.23
C ASP A 770 16.16 -25.64 -18.42
N LEU A 771 17.34 -25.59 -17.78
CA LEU A 771 18.40 -26.61 -17.85
C LEU A 771 18.59 -27.35 -16.51
N CYS A 772 18.51 -26.64 -15.38
CA CYS A 772 18.88 -27.20 -14.08
C CYS A 772 18.27 -26.45 -12.87
N VAL A 773 18.52 -27.00 -11.68
CA VAL A 773 18.37 -26.29 -10.39
C VAL A 773 19.72 -26.24 -9.68
N PHE A 774 20.09 -25.04 -9.22
CA PHE A 774 21.21 -24.82 -8.33
C PHE A 774 20.71 -24.40 -6.95
N ASP A 775 21.28 -24.98 -5.90
CA ASP A 775 21.29 -24.36 -4.57
C ASP A 775 22.51 -23.46 -4.44
N VAL A 776 22.31 -22.29 -3.82
CA VAL A 776 23.38 -21.36 -3.50
C VAL A 776 23.80 -21.62 -2.06
N THR A 777 25.09 -21.88 -1.85
CA THR A 777 25.66 -22.20 -0.53
C THR A 777 26.76 -21.20 -0.18
N LYS A 778 27.23 -21.21 1.08
CA LYS A 778 28.37 -20.37 1.49
C LYS A 778 29.64 -20.70 0.70
N GLU A 779 29.72 -21.93 0.17
CA GLU A 779 30.81 -22.45 -0.62
C GLU A 779 30.56 -22.38 -2.14
N GLY A 780 29.59 -21.57 -2.58
CA GLY A 780 29.21 -21.35 -3.98
C GLY A 780 28.01 -22.18 -4.45
N LEU A 781 27.89 -22.34 -5.77
CA LEU A 781 26.77 -23.07 -6.40
C LEU A 781 26.91 -24.60 -6.27
N VAL A 782 25.78 -25.26 -5.99
CA VAL A 782 25.63 -26.71 -5.98
C VAL A 782 24.52 -27.12 -6.93
N LEU A 783 24.86 -27.82 -8.01
CA LEU A 783 23.91 -28.40 -8.96
C LEU A 783 23.17 -29.56 -8.28
N THR A 784 21.86 -29.40 -8.05
CA THR A 784 21.01 -30.38 -7.35
C THR A 784 20.06 -31.13 -8.26
N GLU A 785 19.65 -30.53 -9.39
CA GLU A 785 18.73 -31.16 -10.35
C GLU A 785 19.11 -30.81 -11.80
N LEU A 786 19.00 -31.79 -12.71
CA LEU A 786 19.02 -31.60 -14.16
C LEU A 786 17.62 -31.77 -14.73
N MET A 787 17.24 -30.97 -15.73
CA MET A 787 15.99 -31.17 -16.46
C MET A 787 16.12 -32.37 -17.43
N ALA A 788 15.03 -33.13 -17.62
CA ALA A 788 14.94 -34.37 -18.40
C ALA A 788 15.87 -34.50 -19.61
N ASP A 789 15.91 -33.47 -20.45
CA ASP A 789 16.58 -33.40 -21.75
C ASP A 789 17.90 -32.61 -21.74
N THR A 790 18.50 -32.41 -20.56
CA THR A 790 19.76 -31.67 -20.35
C THR A 790 20.86 -32.56 -19.78
N THR A 791 22.11 -32.39 -20.26
CA THR A 791 23.30 -33.04 -19.69
C THR A 791 24.12 -32.11 -18.81
N LEU A 792 24.99 -32.68 -17.96
CA LEU A 792 25.94 -31.92 -17.15
C LEU A 792 26.85 -31.01 -18.00
N GLU A 793 27.25 -31.44 -19.21
CA GLU A 793 28.09 -30.64 -20.11
C GLU A 793 27.34 -29.47 -20.75
N ASP A 794 26.01 -29.55 -20.88
CA ASP A 794 25.18 -28.43 -21.31
C ASP A 794 25.08 -27.36 -20.23
N VAL A 795 24.92 -27.77 -18.96
CA VAL A 795 24.94 -26.85 -17.81
C VAL A 795 26.32 -26.19 -17.67
N LYS A 796 27.42 -26.94 -17.75
CA LYS A 796 28.78 -26.38 -17.75
C LYS A 796 28.99 -25.35 -18.86
N ARG A 797 28.51 -25.64 -20.07
CA ARG A 797 28.63 -24.73 -21.23
C ARG A 797 27.72 -23.49 -21.13
N GLY A 798 26.60 -23.59 -20.41
CA GLY A 798 25.66 -22.49 -20.16
C GLY A 798 25.97 -21.62 -18.94
N THR A 799 26.83 -22.10 -18.03
CA THR A 799 27.18 -21.44 -16.76
C THR A 799 28.53 -20.74 -16.86
N GLY A 800 28.62 -19.48 -16.43
CA GLY A 800 29.83 -18.65 -16.48
C GLY A 800 30.66 -18.64 -15.20
N CYS A 801 30.59 -19.72 -14.41
CA CYS A 801 31.34 -19.94 -13.17
C CYS A 801 31.43 -21.44 -12.84
N ASP A 802 32.34 -21.78 -11.94
CA ASP A 802 32.45 -23.12 -11.38
C ASP A 802 31.28 -23.43 -10.42
N PHE A 803 30.88 -24.70 -10.40
CA PHE A 803 29.88 -25.22 -9.48
C PHE A 803 30.20 -26.65 -9.04
N LYS A 804 29.72 -27.03 -7.85
CA LYS A 804 29.79 -28.41 -7.36
C LYS A 804 28.59 -29.20 -7.86
N VAL A 805 28.75 -30.51 -8.00
CA VAL A 805 27.62 -31.41 -8.30
C VAL A 805 27.21 -32.11 -7.01
N ALA A 806 25.91 -32.12 -6.70
CA ALA A 806 25.38 -32.82 -5.54
C ALA A 806 25.62 -34.35 -5.67
N PRO A 807 26.06 -35.05 -4.60
CA PRO A 807 26.21 -36.51 -4.62
C PRO A 807 24.93 -37.27 -4.97
N ASN A 808 23.78 -36.64 -4.73
CA ASN A 808 22.43 -37.12 -4.98
C ASN A 808 21.71 -36.33 -6.10
N LEU A 809 22.45 -35.87 -7.12
CA LEU A 809 21.91 -35.19 -8.30
C LEU A 809 20.69 -35.94 -8.88
N VAL A 810 19.57 -35.23 -9.03
CA VAL A 810 18.32 -35.80 -9.57
C VAL A 810 18.14 -35.41 -11.04
N GLN A 811 17.77 -36.38 -11.88
CA GLN A 811 17.21 -36.10 -13.22
C GLN A 811 15.69 -35.98 -13.09
N ASN A 812 15.13 -34.83 -13.47
CA ASN A 812 13.70 -34.49 -13.39
C ASN A 812 12.89 -34.91 -14.62
#